data_AF-A0A8T3Y5Q9-F1
#
_entry.id   AF-A0A8T3Y5Q9-F1
#
_cell.length_a   1.000
_cell.length_b   1.000
_cell.length_c   1.000
_cell.angle_alpha   90.00
_cell.angle_beta   90.00
_cell.angle_gamma   90.00
#
_symmetry.space_group_name_H-M   'P 1'
#
loop_
_entity.id
_entity.type
_entity.pdbx_description
1 polymer ?
#
loop_
_entity_poly.entity_id
_entity_poly.type
_entity_poly.pdbx_seq_one_letter_code
_entity_poly.pdbx_strand_id
1 'polypeptide(L)'
;MSLNFKSTADIKVPEKIIDQVVGQEAGVEVMRKAAQQRRHVLLIGDPGTGKSMMGLALAEMLSKEKLVDIVSFTNMHDENQPLIRTAPAGKGRDLVAKARIQSNALFRYQNWVLIALAVLAMFLPWWARSYYKSDIIFAAFFIGGMIFLASFVVFINLGKRMGGAKFDIPKVIVDNYGRKTAPFWDATGAHAGALLGDILHDPLQSFCPSEVVILENGKPSKRGFHWALDKCADKPFKVEQDGTEYTVAFVKNKVTTLGEKRGKTAPVDVLSFNTYNYDGKMIRLITSDKKEITVTPEHKVAVCKHGKVDYVEAQQLKPGDEVFSLKEDILLDEQDIISTYNKKQQEQCALYYAYLDNKEQNPLLGYKRLAKSIEQRYAKTRWWHAGKCIPVPVQTCNWLKERGLLPLRITHEKVPLMAKILGAMFGDGGIFQNLNGVFLSSSERFAVEEFGEDINSIFRTSGNERIIEGGEYGHSWCYQNTNRHIIRFLLALGAPQGNKTKIHLYVPQWIKFNPVWNSEFWGSFLGNELGVPKVHVSGRNLNTLDVGICGTHVFEQNRSEFLTELKQYLESKYVKAGKIAKSRNKETENYIYKLLISTTFENVANFASLIKINYCRYKQEKLIQTLNRFSEVKRERYAALVSRGYGAEHTMKLLQLTPASLYMILNHEKFDHLLEAQS
;
A
#
# COMPACT_ATOMS: atom_id res chain seq x y z
N MET A 1 -62.56 34.94 7.23
CA MET A 1 -63.50 34.44 8.26
C MET A 1 -62.68 34.02 9.47
N SER A 2 -62.87 34.64 10.63
CA SER A 2 -62.26 34.17 11.88
C SER A 2 -63.04 32.96 12.39
N LEU A 3 -62.38 31.81 12.52
CA LEU A 3 -62.96 30.64 13.16
C LEU A 3 -63.06 30.90 14.67
N ASN A 4 -64.23 30.67 15.25
CA ASN A 4 -64.50 30.90 16.67
C ASN A 4 -64.29 29.58 17.43
N PHE A 5 -63.15 29.41 18.10
CA PHE A 5 -62.78 28.21 18.84
C PHE A 5 -62.09 28.58 20.17
N LYS A 6 -62.16 27.69 21.18
CA LYS A 6 -61.52 27.91 22.48
C LYS A 6 -60.13 27.27 22.55
N SER A 7 -59.94 26.14 21.87
CA SER A 7 -58.66 25.43 21.79
C SER A 7 -58.45 24.81 20.39
N THR A 8 -57.20 24.58 20.00
CA THR A 8 -56.87 23.88 18.74
C THR A 8 -57.38 22.44 18.70
N ALA A 9 -57.73 21.85 19.85
CA ALA A 9 -58.40 20.56 19.94
C ALA A 9 -59.81 20.58 19.32
N ASP A 10 -60.45 21.75 19.21
CA ASP A 10 -61.79 21.91 18.64
C ASP A 10 -61.77 21.97 17.09
N ILE A 11 -60.57 22.03 16.49
CA ILE A 11 -60.38 22.16 15.05
C ILE A 11 -60.24 20.77 14.43
N LYS A 12 -61.17 20.42 13.52
CA LYS A 12 -61.14 19.15 12.80
C LYS A 12 -60.00 19.14 11.77
N VAL A 13 -59.02 18.26 11.97
CA VAL A 13 -57.91 18.04 11.03
C VAL A 13 -58.35 17.05 9.94
N PRO A 14 -58.10 17.33 8.64
CA PRO A 14 -58.39 16.39 7.54
C PRO A 14 -57.66 15.05 7.70
N GLU A 15 -58.28 13.93 7.29
CA GLU A 15 -57.66 12.59 7.42
C GLU A 15 -56.53 12.34 6.41
N LYS A 16 -56.66 12.88 5.20
CA LYS A 16 -55.66 12.70 4.13
C LYS A 16 -54.55 13.73 4.24
N ILE A 17 -53.31 13.30 4.03
CA ILE A 17 -52.13 14.19 4.17
C ILE A 17 -52.20 15.33 3.13
N ILE A 18 -52.70 15.05 1.92
CA ILE A 18 -52.79 16.06 0.86
C ILE A 18 -53.68 17.25 1.23
N ASP A 19 -54.71 17.02 2.04
CA ASP A 19 -55.67 18.05 2.46
C ASP A 19 -55.20 18.80 3.72
N GLN A 20 -54.12 18.34 4.36
CA GLN A 20 -53.45 19.02 5.47
C GLN A 20 -52.38 20.02 5.00
N VAL A 21 -52.06 20.07 3.70
CA VAL A 21 -51.10 21.02 3.14
C VAL A 21 -51.71 22.42 3.10
N VAL A 22 -51.08 23.37 3.80
CA VAL A 22 -51.60 24.74 3.97
C VAL A 22 -50.90 25.71 3.03
N GLY A 23 -51.67 26.56 2.33
CA GLY A 23 -51.15 27.69 1.53
C GLY A 23 -50.39 27.32 0.26
N GLN A 24 -50.63 26.11 -0.29
CA GLN A 24 -50.01 25.61 -1.53
C GLN A 24 -51.04 24.96 -2.47
N GLU A 25 -52.16 25.65 -2.72
CA GLU A 25 -53.30 25.11 -3.46
C GLU A 25 -52.92 24.66 -4.89
N ALA A 26 -52.11 25.46 -5.59
CA ALA A 26 -51.60 25.13 -6.93
C ALA A 26 -50.69 23.89 -6.91
N GLY A 27 -49.82 23.78 -5.89
CA GLY A 27 -48.97 22.60 -5.71
C GLY A 27 -49.80 21.34 -5.47
N VAL A 28 -50.81 21.44 -4.61
CA VAL A 28 -51.72 20.33 -4.30
C VAL A 28 -52.48 19.86 -5.55
N GLU A 29 -52.95 20.78 -6.39
CA GLU A 29 -53.62 20.42 -7.65
C GLU A 29 -52.69 19.66 -8.61
N VAL A 30 -51.46 20.12 -8.78
CA VAL A 30 -50.44 19.45 -9.60
C VAL A 30 -50.13 18.06 -9.05
N MET A 31 -50.02 17.91 -7.73
CA MET A 31 -49.78 16.62 -7.09
C MET A 31 -50.92 15.63 -7.31
N ARG A 32 -52.18 16.07 -7.23
CA ARG A 32 -53.34 15.21 -7.54
C ARG A 32 -53.30 14.73 -9.00
N LYS A 33 -52.99 15.63 -9.94
CA LYS A 33 -52.82 15.27 -11.37
C LYS A 33 -51.65 14.29 -11.57
N ALA A 34 -50.52 14.53 -10.93
CA ALA A 34 -49.34 13.68 -11.02
C ALA A 34 -49.58 12.27 -10.44
N ALA A 35 -50.33 12.16 -9.33
CA ALA A 35 -50.72 10.88 -8.75
C ALA A 35 -51.59 10.06 -9.71
N GLN A 36 -52.60 10.70 -10.31
CA GLN A 36 -53.50 10.06 -11.29
C GLN A 36 -52.76 9.61 -12.55
N GLN A 37 -51.82 10.43 -13.04
CA GLN A 37 -51.09 10.20 -14.28
C GLN A 37 -49.77 9.43 -14.10
N ARG A 38 -49.37 9.10 -12.86
CA ARG A 38 -48.08 8.49 -12.49
C ARG A 38 -46.87 9.23 -13.06
N ARG A 39 -46.88 10.55 -12.96
CA ARG A 39 -45.77 11.41 -13.42
C ARG A 39 -44.79 11.72 -12.28
N HIS A 40 -43.53 11.88 -12.64
CA HIS A 40 -42.52 12.41 -11.73
C HIS A 40 -42.83 13.88 -11.43
N VAL A 41 -42.58 14.31 -10.19
CA VAL A 41 -42.77 15.69 -9.76
C VAL A 41 -41.46 16.21 -9.20
N LEU A 42 -41.07 17.42 -9.63
CA LEU A 42 -39.96 18.17 -9.06
C LEU A 42 -40.54 19.31 -8.22
N LEU A 43 -40.35 19.24 -6.90
CA LEU A 43 -40.81 20.26 -5.96
C LEU A 43 -39.67 21.23 -5.68
N ILE A 44 -39.85 22.50 -6.03
CA ILE A 44 -38.88 23.58 -5.82
C ILE A 44 -39.45 24.56 -4.80
N GLY A 45 -38.66 24.88 -3.77
CA GLY A 45 -39.02 25.85 -2.75
C GLY A 45 -38.00 25.88 -1.63
N ASP A 46 -38.04 26.94 -0.81
CA ASP A 46 -37.09 27.14 0.28
C ASP A 46 -37.10 25.99 1.30
N PRO A 47 -36.01 25.76 2.05
CA PRO A 47 -36.00 24.78 3.14
C PRO A 47 -37.15 25.02 4.14
N GLY A 48 -37.77 23.95 4.64
CA GLY A 48 -38.89 24.05 5.59
C GLY A 48 -40.29 24.28 5.00
N THR A 49 -40.42 24.38 3.67
CA THR A 49 -41.72 24.62 2.98
C THR A 49 -42.60 23.37 2.79
N GLY A 50 -42.33 22.26 3.49
CA GLY A 50 -43.21 21.07 3.44
C GLY A 50 -43.05 20.14 2.22
N LYS A 51 -41.94 20.22 1.48
CA LYS A 51 -41.67 19.37 0.29
C LYS A 51 -41.79 17.85 0.58
N SER A 52 -41.27 17.36 1.71
CA SER A 52 -41.37 15.94 2.08
C SER A 52 -42.80 15.53 2.42
N MET A 53 -43.60 16.43 3.01
CA MET A 53 -45.02 16.20 3.30
C MET A 53 -45.83 16.03 2.01
N MET A 54 -45.51 16.82 0.98
CA MET A 54 -46.08 16.66 -0.37
C MET A 54 -45.72 15.29 -0.98
N GLY A 55 -44.48 14.83 -0.81
CA GLY A 55 -44.06 13.49 -1.24
C GLY A 55 -44.81 12.35 -0.54
N LEU A 56 -45.01 12.45 0.77
CA LEU A 56 -45.84 11.51 1.56
C LEU A 56 -47.28 11.49 1.05
N ALA A 57 -47.87 12.68 0.82
CA ALA A 57 -49.21 12.81 0.26
C ALA A 57 -49.34 12.16 -1.13
N LEU A 58 -48.31 12.25 -1.96
CA LEU A 58 -48.27 11.58 -3.27
C LEU A 58 -48.36 10.05 -3.11
N ALA A 59 -47.55 9.48 -2.23
CA ALA A 59 -47.50 8.04 -2.00
C ALA A 59 -48.83 7.50 -1.47
N GLU A 60 -49.53 8.27 -0.64
CA GLU A 60 -50.87 7.95 -0.16
C GLU A 60 -51.93 7.96 -1.28
N MET A 61 -51.82 8.91 -2.22
CA MET A 61 -52.75 9.08 -3.34
C MET A 61 -52.55 8.09 -4.50
N LEU A 62 -51.38 7.43 -4.60
CA LEU A 62 -51.13 6.43 -5.62
C LEU A 62 -52.15 5.29 -5.53
N SER A 63 -52.64 4.82 -6.69
CA SER A 63 -53.68 3.80 -6.74
C SER A 63 -53.23 2.50 -6.04
N LYS A 64 -54.17 1.84 -5.34
CA LYS A 64 -53.97 0.59 -4.60
C LYS A 64 -53.82 -0.63 -5.52
N GLU A 65 -53.01 -0.54 -6.56
CA GLU A 65 -52.65 -1.72 -7.36
C GLU A 65 -51.86 -2.72 -6.52
N LYS A 66 -51.87 -3.99 -6.95
CA LYS A 66 -51.28 -5.11 -6.22
C LYS A 66 -49.78 -4.86 -6.04
N LEU A 67 -49.40 -4.50 -4.82
CA LEU A 67 -48.00 -4.44 -4.41
C LEU A 67 -47.33 -5.78 -4.72
N VAL A 68 -46.06 -5.74 -5.08
CA VAL A 68 -45.27 -6.92 -5.42
C VAL A 68 -44.10 -7.07 -4.46
N ASP A 69 -43.77 -8.29 -4.11
CA ASP A 69 -42.50 -8.65 -3.48
C ASP A 69 -41.46 -8.90 -4.57
N ILE A 70 -40.19 -8.63 -4.27
CA ILE A 70 -39.05 -8.92 -5.14
C ILE A 70 -38.20 -9.99 -4.46
N VAL A 71 -37.93 -11.09 -5.17
CA VAL A 71 -37.20 -12.25 -4.67
C VAL A 71 -36.00 -12.53 -5.58
N SER A 72 -34.85 -12.79 -4.96
CA SER A 72 -33.61 -13.19 -5.63
C SER A 72 -33.36 -14.67 -5.48
N PHE A 73 -33.03 -15.32 -6.60
CA PHE A 73 -32.65 -16.72 -6.71
C PHE A 73 -31.20 -16.80 -7.17
N THR A 74 -30.50 -17.85 -6.75
CA THR A 74 -29.18 -18.16 -7.29
C THR A 74 -29.28 -18.61 -8.74
N ASN A 75 -28.28 -18.26 -9.53
CA ASN A 75 -28.18 -18.64 -10.93
C ASN A 75 -27.09 -19.70 -11.07
N MET A 76 -27.46 -20.92 -11.49
CA MET A 76 -26.51 -22.03 -11.62
C MET A 76 -25.56 -21.87 -12.82
N HIS A 77 -25.89 -21.04 -13.80
CA HIS A 77 -25.06 -20.82 -14.99
C HIS A 77 -24.06 -19.66 -14.81
N ASP A 78 -24.40 -18.66 -14.00
CA ASP A 78 -23.55 -17.50 -13.72
C ASP A 78 -23.84 -17.00 -12.30
N GLU A 79 -22.95 -17.33 -11.36
CA GLU A 79 -23.05 -16.95 -9.94
C GLU A 79 -23.12 -15.42 -9.76
N ASN A 80 -22.45 -14.65 -10.63
CA ASN A 80 -22.40 -13.19 -10.54
C ASN A 80 -23.68 -12.50 -11.06
N GLN A 81 -24.61 -13.26 -11.63
CA GLN A 81 -25.86 -12.74 -12.18
C GLN A 81 -27.07 -13.42 -11.53
N PRO A 82 -27.50 -12.99 -10.32
CA PRO A 82 -28.65 -13.59 -9.64
C PRO A 82 -29.96 -13.37 -10.41
N LEU A 83 -30.88 -14.33 -10.31
CA LEU A 83 -32.18 -14.27 -10.99
C LEU A 83 -33.19 -13.52 -10.11
N ILE A 84 -33.69 -12.39 -10.60
CA ILE A 84 -34.70 -11.58 -9.89
C ILE A 84 -36.10 -11.90 -10.41
N ARG A 85 -37.04 -12.20 -9.51
CA ARG A 85 -38.46 -12.43 -9.84
C ARG A 85 -39.39 -11.60 -8.95
N THR A 86 -40.51 -11.18 -9.53
CA THR A 86 -41.58 -10.51 -8.80
C THR A 86 -42.67 -11.51 -8.41
N ALA A 87 -43.23 -11.34 -7.22
CA ALA A 87 -44.38 -12.11 -6.74
C ALA A 87 -45.44 -11.14 -6.17
N PRO A 88 -46.73 -11.50 -6.12
CA PRO A 88 -47.72 -10.69 -5.39
C PRO A 88 -47.31 -10.53 -3.92
N ALA A 89 -47.60 -9.36 -3.33
CA ALA A 89 -47.25 -9.05 -1.95
C ALA A 89 -47.66 -10.16 -0.97
N GLY A 90 -46.70 -10.60 -0.15
CA GLY A 90 -46.80 -11.68 0.80
C GLY A 90 -46.38 -13.07 0.29
N LYS A 91 -46.43 -13.32 -1.03
CA LYS A 91 -46.00 -14.62 -1.58
C LYS A 91 -44.49 -14.80 -1.59
N GLY A 92 -43.69 -13.73 -1.47
CA GLY A 92 -42.24 -13.84 -1.38
C GLY A 92 -41.80 -14.64 -0.14
N ARG A 93 -42.41 -14.35 1.01
CA ARG A 93 -42.16 -15.08 2.27
C ARG A 93 -42.55 -16.57 2.17
N ASP A 94 -43.70 -16.86 1.57
CA ASP A 94 -44.17 -18.23 1.37
C ASP A 94 -43.22 -19.06 0.50
N LEU A 95 -42.65 -18.46 -0.55
CA LEU A 95 -41.69 -19.12 -1.42
C LEU A 95 -40.40 -19.49 -0.67
N VAL A 96 -39.87 -18.58 0.14
CA VAL A 96 -38.68 -18.83 0.97
C VAL A 96 -38.97 -19.90 2.02
N ALA A 97 -40.15 -19.84 2.67
CA ALA A 97 -40.56 -20.84 3.66
C ALA A 97 -40.68 -22.25 3.03
N LYS A 98 -41.27 -22.36 1.84
CA LYS A 98 -41.36 -23.63 1.09
C LYS A 98 -39.98 -24.18 0.73
N ALA A 99 -39.08 -23.35 0.23
CA ALA A 99 -37.71 -23.76 -0.11
C ALA A 99 -36.95 -24.27 1.13
N ARG A 100 -37.11 -23.62 2.28
CA ARG A 100 -36.49 -24.02 3.56
C ARG A 100 -37.05 -25.33 4.11
N ILE A 101 -38.33 -25.63 3.87
CA ILE A 101 -38.93 -26.91 4.28
C ILE A 101 -38.44 -28.06 3.37
N GLN A 102 -38.30 -27.80 2.07
CA GLN A 102 -37.80 -28.80 1.12
C GLN A 102 -36.36 -29.22 1.41
N SER A 103 -35.48 -28.28 1.79
CA SER A 103 -34.10 -28.63 2.17
C SER A 103 -34.03 -29.54 3.41
N ASN A 104 -34.99 -29.42 4.33
CA ASN A 104 -35.07 -30.24 5.53
C ASN A 104 -35.73 -31.62 5.32
N ALA A 105 -36.42 -31.84 4.20
CA ALA A 105 -37.18 -33.08 3.96
C ALA A 105 -36.29 -34.32 3.79
N LEU A 106 -35.11 -34.19 3.18
CA LEU A 106 -34.14 -35.29 3.00
C LEU A 106 -33.63 -35.84 4.35
N PHE A 107 -33.46 -34.97 5.36
CA PHE A 107 -33.05 -35.39 6.70
C PHE A 107 -34.12 -36.20 7.44
N ARG A 108 -35.41 -36.03 7.09
CA ARG A 108 -36.50 -36.79 7.71
C ARG A 108 -36.46 -38.26 7.32
N TYR A 109 -36.14 -38.57 6.05
CA TYR A 109 -36.04 -39.95 5.57
C TYR A 109 -34.81 -40.68 6.15
N GLN A 110 -33.71 -39.96 6.35
CA GLN A 110 -32.49 -40.48 6.97
C GLN A 110 -32.72 -41.05 8.38
N ASN A 111 -33.50 -40.34 9.22
CA ASN A 111 -33.80 -40.80 10.57
C ASN A 111 -34.63 -42.10 10.57
N TRP A 112 -35.55 -42.26 9.61
CA TRP A 112 -36.34 -43.49 9.47
C TRP A 112 -35.50 -44.69 9.03
N VAL A 113 -34.54 -44.49 8.12
CA VAL A 113 -33.59 -45.54 7.70
C VAL A 113 -32.73 -46.00 8.88
N LEU A 114 -32.27 -45.07 9.72
CA LEU A 114 -31.48 -45.39 10.92
C LEU A 114 -32.29 -46.17 11.95
N ILE A 115 -33.56 -45.80 12.18
CA ILE A 115 -34.47 -46.54 13.04
C ILE A 115 -34.70 -47.96 12.50
N ALA A 116 -34.94 -48.11 11.20
CA ALA A 116 -35.13 -49.42 10.57
C ALA A 116 -33.88 -50.33 10.71
N LEU A 117 -32.68 -49.78 10.51
CA LEU A 117 -31.42 -50.51 10.70
C LEU A 117 -31.16 -50.89 12.16
N ALA A 118 -31.51 -50.01 13.11
CA ALA A 118 -31.38 -50.31 14.55
C ALA A 118 -32.33 -51.45 14.96
N VAL A 119 -33.58 -51.42 14.47
CA VAL A 119 -34.55 -52.50 14.66
C VAL A 119 -34.01 -53.81 14.06
N LEU A 120 -33.52 -53.77 12.83
CA LEU A 120 -32.93 -54.94 12.16
C LEU A 120 -31.75 -55.53 12.96
N ALA A 121 -30.85 -54.68 13.44
CA ALA A 121 -29.70 -55.08 14.27
C ALA A 121 -30.14 -55.69 15.61
N MET A 122 -31.28 -55.27 16.17
CA MET A 122 -31.83 -55.87 17.39
C MET A 122 -32.51 -57.22 17.13
N PHE A 123 -33.22 -57.41 16.02
CA PHE A 123 -34.01 -58.63 15.75
C PHE A 123 -33.22 -59.76 15.06
N LEU A 124 -32.26 -59.43 14.20
CA LEU A 124 -31.43 -60.43 13.49
C LEU A 124 -30.71 -61.44 14.41
N PRO A 125 -30.14 -61.04 15.56
CA PRO A 125 -29.49 -61.97 16.46
C PRO A 125 -30.46 -63.02 17.04
N TRP A 126 -31.68 -62.63 17.39
CA TRP A 126 -32.70 -63.56 17.89
C TRP A 126 -33.14 -64.56 16.83
N TRP A 127 -33.28 -64.11 15.59
CA TRP A 127 -33.55 -64.99 14.46
C TRP A 127 -32.40 -65.99 14.24
N ALA A 128 -31.15 -65.50 14.25
CA ALA A 128 -29.96 -66.36 14.08
C ALA A 128 -29.83 -67.38 15.22
N ARG A 129 -30.14 -66.99 16.47
CA ARG A 129 -30.17 -67.91 17.62
C ARG A 129 -31.19 -69.02 17.43
N SER A 130 -32.41 -68.68 16.97
CA SER A 130 -33.47 -69.66 16.72
C SER A 130 -33.10 -70.66 15.62
N TYR A 131 -32.52 -70.17 14.52
CA TYR A 131 -32.17 -71.00 13.37
C TYR A 131 -30.95 -71.90 13.61
N TYR A 132 -29.86 -71.35 14.19
CA TYR A 132 -28.61 -72.08 14.38
C TYR A 132 -28.45 -72.74 15.76
N LYS A 133 -29.38 -72.50 16.69
CA LYS A 133 -29.40 -73.06 18.07
C LYS A 133 -28.06 -72.91 18.81
N SER A 134 -27.36 -71.80 18.60
CA SER A 134 -26.04 -71.53 19.20
C SER A 134 -25.99 -70.13 19.77
N ASP A 135 -25.58 -70.04 21.03
CA ASP A 135 -25.40 -68.76 21.73
C ASP A 135 -24.16 -68.01 21.24
N ILE A 136 -23.18 -68.72 20.67
CA ILE A 136 -21.98 -68.13 20.06
C ILE A 136 -22.36 -67.35 18.79
N ILE A 137 -23.27 -67.90 17.98
CA ILE A 137 -23.76 -67.25 16.75
C ILE A 137 -24.61 -66.03 17.09
N PHE A 138 -25.42 -66.10 18.15
CA PHE A 138 -26.15 -64.95 18.68
C PHE A 138 -25.19 -63.78 19.01
N ALA A 139 -24.15 -64.05 19.80
CA ALA A 139 -23.17 -63.03 20.20
C ALA A 139 -22.44 -62.42 18.99
N ALA A 140 -22.06 -63.25 18.01
CA ALA A 140 -21.38 -62.78 16.80
C ALA A 140 -22.25 -61.83 15.95
N PHE A 141 -23.52 -62.19 15.71
CA PHE A 141 -24.46 -61.34 14.97
C PHE A 141 -24.82 -60.07 15.74
N PHE A 142 -24.95 -60.15 17.07
CA PHE A 142 -25.25 -58.98 17.90
C PHE A 142 -24.09 -57.97 17.91
N ILE A 143 -22.86 -58.45 18.14
CA ILE A 143 -21.66 -57.60 18.13
C ILE A 143 -21.41 -57.02 16.73
N GLY A 144 -21.53 -57.85 15.68
CA GLY A 144 -21.37 -57.41 14.29
C GLY A 144 -22.41 -56.37 13.89
N GLY A 145 -23.67 -56.56 14.26
CA GLY A 145 -24.75 -55.60 14.01
C GLY A 145 -24.56 -54.28 14.75
N MET A 146 -24.10 -54.32 16.00
CA MET A 146 -23.83 -53.11 16.80
C MET A 146 -22.62 -52.33 16.27
N ILE A 147 -21.54 -53.01 15.88
CA ILE A 147 -20.37 -52.37 15.25
C ILE A 147 -20.78 -51.74 13.92
N PHE A 148 -21.54 -52.46 13.08
CA PHE A 148 -22.03 -51.92 11.81
C PHE A 148 -22.88 -50.66 12.02
N LEU A 149 -23.83 -50.69 12.96
CA LEU A 149 -24.66 -49.54 13.29
C LEU A 149 -23.81 -48.36 13.77
N ALA A 150 -22.85 -48.60 14.67
CA ALA A 150 -21.94 -47.58 15.16
C ALA A 150 -21.07 -46.97 14.04
N SER A 151 -20.49 -47.80 13.17
CA SER A 151 -19.73 -47.35 12.01
C SER A 151 -20.59 -46.55 11.03
N PHE A 152 -21.84 -46.94 10.81
CA PHE A 152 -22.78 -46.22 9.93
C PHE A 152 -23.18 -44.85 10.50
N VAL A 153 -23.41 -44.75 11.81
CA VAL A 153 -23.66 -43.49 12.52
C VAL A 153 -22.47 -42.54 12.40
N VAL A 154 -21.25 -43.06 12.60
CA VAL A 154 -20.01 -42.29 12.46
C VAL A 154 -19.83 -41.82 11.01
N PHE A 155 -20.07 -42.69 10.03
CA PHE A 155 -19.99 -42.36 8.60
C PHE A 155 -20.96 -41.24 8.21
N ILE A 156 -22.21 -41.29 8.69
CA ILE A 156 -23.22 -40.23 8.46
C ILE A 156 -22.80 -38.91 9.11
N ASN A 157 -22.29 -38.95 10.34
CA ASN A 157 -21.87 -37.74 11.05
C ASN A 157 -20.61 -37.11 10.45
N LEU A 158 -19.69 -37.92 9.91
CA LEU A 158 -18.57 -37.43 9.10
C LEU A 158 -19.07 -36.79 7.80
N GLY A 159 -20.03 -37.43 7.11
CA GLY A 159 -20.64 -36.88 5.90
C GLY A 159 -21.34 -35.53 6.14
N LYS A 160 -21.99 -35.35 7.29
CA LYS A 160 -22.57 -34.05 7.70
C LYS A 160 -21.51 -32.97 7.93
N ARG A 161 -20.31 -33.33 8.40
CA ARG A 161 -19.17 -32.41 8.56
C ARG A 161 -18.44 -32.13 7.24
N MET A 162 -18.54 -33.00 6.24
CA MET A 162 -17.88 -32.87 4.93
C MET A 162 -18.70 -32.09 3.87
N GLY A 163 -19.62 -31.22 4.29
CA GLY A 163 -20.31 -30.30 3.39
C GLY A 163 -21.39 -30.96 2.54
N GLY A 164 -22.57 -31.18 3.12
CA GLY A 164 -23.76 -31.48 2.34
C GLY A 164 -24.05 -30.33 1.37
N ALA A 165 -24.52 -30.66 0.16
CA ALA A 165 -24.90 -29.69 -0.87
C ALA A 165 -25.74 -28.56 -0.25
N LYS A 166 -25.20 -27.34 -0.25
CA LYS A 166 -25.91 -26.14 0.20
C LYS A 166 -27.11 -25.98 -0.71
N PHE A 167 -28.31 -26.17 -0.18
CA PHE A 167 -29.52 -25.79 -0.90
C PHE A 167 -29.60 -24.27 -0.89
N ASP A 168 -29.54 -23.66 -2.07
CA ASP A 168 -29.65 -22.22 -2.22
C ASP A 168 -31.09 -21.78 -1.92
N ILE A 169 -31.26 -21.17 -0.75
CA ILE A 169 -32.54 -20.61 -0.33
C ILE A 169 -32.67 -19.22 -0.97
N PRO A 170 -33.75 -18.94 -1.73
CA PRO A 170 -33.97 -17.63 -2.30
C PRO A 170 -34.15 -16.56 -1.21
N LYS A 171 -33.77 -15.32 -1.52
CA LYS A 171 -33.84 -14.18 -0.58
C LYS A 171 -34.91 -13.18 -1.01
N VAL A 172 -35.77 -12.74 -0.10
CA VAL A 172 -36.70 -11.62 -0.35
C VAL A 172 -35.93 -10.31 -0.22
N ILE A 173 -35.87 -9.52 -1.30
CA ILE A 173 -35.18 -8.22 -1.35
C ILE A 173 -36.15 -7.09 -0.97
N VAL A 174 -37.35 -7.10 -1.55
CA VAL A 174 -38.40 -6.12 -1.23
C VAL A 174 -39.62 -6.87 -0.75
N ASP A 175 -40.05 -6.56 0.46
CA ASP A 175 -41.18 -7.19 1.14
C ASP A 175 -42.28 -6.16 1.38
N ASN A 176 -43.41 -6.37 0.73
CA ASN A 176 -44.59 -5.53 0.86
C ASN A 176 -45.73 -6.23 1.64
N TYR A 177 -45.42 -7.28 2.41
CA TYR A 177 -46.39 -7.98 3.24
C TYR A 177 -47.16 -7.04 4.18
N GLY A 178 -48.50 -7.12 4.14
CA GLY A 178 -49.39 -6.35 5.02
C GLY A 178 -49.54 -4.87 4.68
N ARG A 179 -48.85 -4.34 3.65
CA ARG A 179 -48.97 -2.94 3.24
C ARG A 179 -50.21 -2.74 2.37
N LYS A 180 -50.98 -1.67 2.65
CA LYS A 180 -52.20 -1.30 1.92
C LYS A 180 -52.02 -0.10 0.98
N THR A 181 -50.95 0.66 1.16
CA THR A 181 -50.59 1.86 0.40
C THR A 181 -49.16 1.71 -0.15
N ALA A 182 -48.85 2.48 -1.20
CA ALA A 182 -47.51 2.50 -1.76
C ALA A 182 -46.49 3.02 -0.73
N PRO A 183 -45.29 2.43 -0.67
CA PRO A 183 -44.28 2.87 0.27
C PRO A 183 -43.72 4.24 -0.11
N PHE A 184 -43.57 5.12 0.88
CA PHE A 184 -42.77 6.34 0.76
C PHE A 184 -41.36 6.05 1.26
N TRP A 185 -40.36 6.22 0.39
CA TRP A 185 -38.95 6.08 0.73
C TRP A 185 -38.28 7.45 0.59
N ASP A 186 -37.83 8.02 1.71
CA ASP A 186 -37.01 9.22 1.68
C ASP A 186 -35.56 8.83 1.41
N ALA A 187 -35.07 9.16 0.21
CA ALA A 187 -33.70 8.92 -0.22
C ALA A 187 -32.85 10.20 -0.23
N THR A 188 -33.26 11.24 0.51
CA THR A 188 -32.50 12.49 0.60
C THR A 188 -31.12 12.22 1.22
N GLY A 189 -30.06 12.54 0.48
CA GLY A 189 -28.68 12.28 0.93
C GLY A 189 -28.25 10.81 0.85
N ALA A 190 -29.06 9.92 0.26
CA ALA A 190 -28.67 8.53 0.04
C ALA A 190 -27.52 8.44 -0.97
N HIS A 191 -26.53 7.58 -0.68
CA HIS A 191 -25.41 7.31 -1.57
C HIS A 191 -25.81 6.27 -2.64
N ALA A 192 -24.98 6.12 -3.67
CA ALA A 192 -25.27 5.24 -4.80
C ALA A 192 -25.72 3.82 -4.39
N GLY A 193 -25.03 3.16 -3.45
CA GLY A 193 -25.43 1.81 -3.00
C GLY A 193 -26.78 1.78 -2.26
N ALA A 194 -27.07 2.78 -1.43
CA ALA A 194 -28.35 2.87 -0.73
C ALA A 194 -29.52 3.23 -1.66
N LEU A 195 -29.26 4.02 -2.72
CA LEU A 195 -30.27 4.46 -3.68
C LEU A 195 -30.53 3.43 -4.80
N LEU A 196 -29.47 2.81 -5.32
CA LEU A 196 -29.50 1.95 -6.51
C LEU A 196 -29.38 0.45 -6.17
N GLY A 197 -29.12 0.12 -4.91
CA GLY A 197 -28.80 -1.24 -4.45
C GLY A 197 -27.29 -1.49 -4.41
N ASP A 198 -26.88 -2.37 -3.48
CA ASP A 198 -25.48 -2.75 -3.28
C ASP A 198 -25.36 -4.25 -3.06
N ILE A 199 -24.21 -4.83 -3.40
CA ILE A 199 -23.88 -6.23 -3.16
C ILE A 199 -22.88 -6.27 -2.00
N LEU A 200 -23.32 -6.72 -0.83
CA LEU A 200 -22.46 -6.84 0.33
C LEU A 200 -21.34 -7.87 0.07
N HIS A 201 -20.11 -7.47 0.37
CA HIS A 201 -18.96 -8.37 0.37
C HIS A 201 -19.06 -9.36 1.55
N ASP A 202 -18.71 -10.62 1.31
CA ASP A 202 -18.75 -11.68 2.32
C ASP A 202 -17.77 -11.38 3.47
N PRO A 203 -18.23 -11.24 4.73
CA PRO A 203 -17.38 -10.93 5.87
C PRO A 203 -16.46 -12.08 6.31
N LEU A 204 -16.59 -13.28 5.74
CA LEU A 204 -15.76 -14.44 6.12
C LEU A 204 -14.39 -14.45 5.43
N GLN A 205 -14.23 -13.78 4.29
CA GLN A 205 -12.95 -13.75 3.57
C GLN A 205 -11.95 -12.85 4.29
N SER A 206 -10.96 -13.47 4.96
CA SER A 206 -10.09 -12.76 5.89
C SER A 206 -8.62 -13.06 5.65
N PHE A 207 -7.76 -12.11 6.01
CA PHE A 207 -6.31 -12.27 5.93
C PHE A 207 -5.66 -11.78 7.23
N CYS A 208 -4.59 -12.45 7.65
CA CYS A 208 -3.85 -12.08 8.85
C CYS A 208 -2.96 -10.87 8.52
N PRO A 209 -3.13 -9.69 9.15
CA PRO A 209 -2.37 -8.54 8.71
C PRO A 209 -1.12 -8.32 9.57
N SER A 210 -0.01 -8.01 8.89
CA SER A 210 0.92 -6.97 9.35
C SER A 210 0.73 -5.67 8.55
N GLU A 211 0.31 -5.73 7.28
CA GLU A 211 0.23 -4.56 6.37
C GLU A 211 -1.00 -4.57 5.45
N VAL A 212 -1.60 -3.40 5.21
CA VAL A 212 -2.62 -3.10 4.19
C VAL A 212 -2.06 -2.12 3.17
N VAL A 213 -2.48 -2.24 1.91
CA VAL A 213 -2.14 -1.29 0.84
C VAL A 213 -3.23 -0.24 0.75
N ILE A 214 -2.87 1.03 0.91
CA ILE A 214 -3.75 2.17 0.69
C ILE A 214 -3.13 3.10 -0.36
N LEU A 215 -3.95 3.91 -1.03
CA LEU A 215 -3.50 4.91 -1.98
C LEU A 215 -3.38 6.26 -1.27
N GLU A 216 -2.17 6.77 -1.16
CA GLU A 216 -1.88 8.12 -0.69
C GLU A 216 -1.45 8.96 -1.89
N ASN A 217 -2.19 10.04 -2.19
CA ASN A 217 -1.96 10.88 -3.38
C ASN A 217 -1.92 10.08 -4.70
N GLY A 218 -2.72 9.01 -4.81
CA GLY A 218 -2.78 8.15 -5.99
C GLY A 218 -1.63 7.13 -6.13
N LYS A 219 -0.73 7.04 -5.13
CA LYS A 219 0.34 6.02 -5.10
C LYS A 219 0.10 4.98 -4.00
N PRO A 220 0.34 3.69 -4.26
CA PRO A 220 0.21 2.64 -3.26
C PRO A 220 1.25 2.81 -2.15
N SER A 221 0.78 2.73 -0.91
CA SER A 221 1.51 2.91 0.33
C SER A 221 1.11 1.79 1.29
N LYS A 222 2.10 1.10 1.87
CA LYS A 222 1.84 0.04 2.87
C LYS A 222 1.72 0.64 4.25
N ARG A 223 0.71 0.21 5.00
CA ARG A 223 0.41 0.68 6.37
C ARG A 223 0.05 -0.49 7.26
N GLY A 224 0.33 -0.39 8.55
CA GLY A 224 -0.18 -1.37 9.51
C GLY A 224 -1.71 -1.37 9.55
N PHE A 225 -2.33 -2.53 9.72
CA PHE A 225 -3.80 -2.61 9.82
C PHE A 225 -4.34 -1.80 11.01
N HIS A 226 -3.64 -1.82 12.14
CA HIS A 226 -3.97 -1.01 13.32
C HIS A 226 -3.91 0.50 13.04
N TRP A 227 -2.94 0.96 12.23
CA TRP A 227 -2.89 2.36 11.80
C TRP A 227 -4.15 2.75 11.02
N ALA A 228 -4.66 1.85 10.16
CA ALA A 228 -5.84 2.10 9.34
C ALA A 228 -7.13 2.18 10.17
N LEU A 229 -7.24 1.34 11.21
CA LEU A 229 -8.32 1.42 12.20
C LEU A 229 -8.26 2.71 13.01
N ASP A 230 -7.08 3.08 13.53
CA ASP A 230 -6.93 4.19 14.49
C ASP A 230 -7.00 5.59 13.85
N LYS A 231 -6.49 5.74 12.62
CA LYS A 231 -6.31 7.05 11.97
C LYS A 231 -7.39 7.39 10.95
N CYS A 232 -8.00 6.39 10.33
CA CYS A 232 -8.88 6.62 9.19
C CYS A 232 -10.35 6.38 9.51
N ALA A 233 -10.66 5.53 10.49
CA ALA A 233 -12.04 5.13 10.76
C ALA A 233 -12.79 6.07 11.72
N ASP A 234 -14.11 6.17 11.52
CA ASP A 234 -15.01 6.67 12.56
C ASP A 234 -15.05 5.68 13.74
N LYS A 235 -15.47 6.12 14.93
CA LYS A 235 -15.43 5.32 16.18
C LYS A 235 -15.84 3.86 15.92
N PRO A 236 -14.94 2.87 16.10
CA PRO A 236 -15.25 1.48 15.84
C PRO A 236 -16.34 0.98 16.77
N PHE A 237 -17.20 0.10 16.26
CA PHE A 237 -18.28 -0.52 17.03
C PHE A 237 -18.29 -2.04 16.79
N LYS A 238 -18.91 -2.76 17.71
CA LYS A 238 -18.98 -4.23 17.67
C LYS A 238 -20.30 -4.69 17.07
N VAL A 239 -20.25 -5.72 16.24
CA VAL A 239 -21.41 -6.37 15.61
C VAL A 239 -21.25 -7.88 15.80
N GLU A 240 -22.31 -8.54 16.25
CA GLU A 240 -22.35 -10.00 16.33
C GLU A 240 -23.06 -10.56 15.10
N GLN A 241 -22.41 -11.48 14.40
CA GLN A 241 -22.97 -12.17 13.24
C GLN A 241 -22.53 -13.64 13.26
N ASP A 242 -23.49 -14.55 13.09
CA ASP A 242 -23.25 -16.01 13.07
C ASP A 242 -22.44 -16.54 14.28
N GLY A 243 -22.64 -15.93 15.45
CA GLY A 243 -21.94 -16.28 16.70
C GLY A 243 -20.51 -15.78 16.81
N THR A 244 -20.06 -14.94 15.88
CA THR A 244 -18.73 -14.31 15.88
C THR A 244 -18.87 -12.81 16.12
N GLU A 245 -18.06 -12.27 17.03
CA GLU A 245 -18.01 -10.83 17.32
C GLU A 245 -17.01 -10.13 16.39
N TYR A 246 -17.51 -9.20 15.58
CA TYR A 246 -16.73 -8.38 14.66
C TYR A 246 -16.58 -6.97 15.23
N THR A 247 -15.38 -6.41 15.14
CA THR A 247 -15.15 -4.97 15.30
C THR A 247 -15.11 -4.32 13.92
N VAL A 248 -16.02 -3.39 13.68
CA VAL A 248 -16.24 -2.72 12.39
C VAL A 248 -15.93 -1.23 12.53
N ALA A 249 -15.21 -0.69 11.55
CA ALA A 249 -14.81 0.71 11.51
C ALA A 249 -15.08 1.28 10.10
N PHE A 250 -16.01 2.23 9.97
CA PHE A 250 -16.35 2.84 8.67
C PHE A 250 -15.34 3.92 8.28
N VAL A 251 -14.95 3.94 7.00
CA VAL A 251 -13.84 4.78 6.48
C VAL A 251 -14.22 5.60 5.24
N LYS A 252 -15.48 5.50 4.82
CA LYS A 252 -16.10 6.14 3.66
C LYS A 252 -15.41 7.42 3.16
N ASN A 253 -14.91 7.38 1.92
CA ASN A 253 -14.23 8.47 1.20
C ASN A 253 -12.93 9.00 1.83
N LYS A 254 -12.39 8.35 2.88
CA LYS A 254 -11.11 8.73 3.49
C LYS A 254 -9.96 7.87 3.02
N VAL A 255 -10.24 6.62 2.62
CA VAL A 255 -9.21 5.66 2.20
C VAL A 255 -9.61 5.06 0.86
N THR A 256 -8.65 5.06 -0.06
CA THR A 256 -8.73 4.35 -1.33
C THR A 256 -7.67 3.25 -1.35
N THR A 257 -7.93 2.18 -2.07
CA THR A 257 -6.99 1.08 -2.32
C THR A 257 -7.00 0.69 -3.80
N LEU A 258 -6.16 -0.25 -4.20
CA LEU A 258 -6.18 -0.80 -5.55
C LEU A 258 -7.17 -1.97 -5.61
N GLY A 259 -8.16 -1.84 -6.48
CA GLY A 259 -9.13 -2.89 -6.79
C GLY A 259 -9.15 -3.23 -8.27
N GLU A 260 -9.82 -4.33 -8.61
CA GLU A 260 -10.05 -4.72 -10.00
C GLU A 260 -11.31 -4.02 -10.54
N LYS A 261 -11.20 -3.38 -11.69
CA LYS A 261 -12.31 -2.73 -12.41
C LYS A 261 -12.19 -3.00 -13.90
N ARG A 262 -13.07 -3.88 -14.43
CA ARG A 262 -13.15 -4.24 -15.86
C ARG A 262 -11.85 -4.85 -16.42
N GLY A 263 -11.25 -5.78 -15.69
CA GLY A 263 -10.00 -6.48 -16.00
C GLY A 263 -8.73 -5.66 -15.80
N LYS A 264 -8.81 -4.49 -15.15
CA LYS A 264 -7.67 -3.60 -14.89
C LYS A 264 -7.66 -3.13 -13.45
N THR A 265 -6.47 -2.89 -12.90
CA THR A 265 -6.32 -2.29 -11.56
C THR A 265 -6.69 -0.82 -11.58
N ALA A 266 -7.56 -0.38 -10.68
CA ALA A 266 -7.96 1.01 -10.51
C ALA A 266 -8.13 1.36 -9.02
N PRO A 267 -8.02 2.65 -8.64
CA PRO A 267 -8.40 3.10 -7.30
C PRO A 267 -9.87 2.76 -7.00
N VAL A 268 -10.12 2.17 -5.84
CA VAL A 268 -11.44 1.88 -5.29
C VAL A 268 -11.54 2.38 -3.86
N ASP A 269 -12.71 2.87 -3.47
CA ASP A 269 -12.95 3.35 -2.11
C ASP A 269 -13.06 2.18 -1.12
N VAL A 270 -12.40 2.31 0.03
CA VAL A 270 -12.55 1.36 1.14
C VAL A 270 -13.77 1.77 1.97
N LEU A 271 -14.77 0.89 2.06
CA LEU A 271 -16.01 1.15 2.79
C LEU A 271 -15.83 1.05 4.31
N SER A 272 -15.23 -0.06 4.75
CA SER A 272 -14.95 -0.33 6.17
C SER A 272 -13.71 -1.20 6.34
N PHE A 273 -13.13 -1.14 7.54
CA PHE A 273 -12.21 -2.15 8.05
C PHE A 273 -12.95 -3.03 9.06
N ASN A 274 -12.83 -4.34 8.92
CA ASN A 274 -13.49 -5.32 9.76
C ASN A 274 -12.42 -6.23 10.39
N THR A 275 -12.56 -6.54 11.68
CA THR A 275 -11.69 -7.48 12.39
C THR A 275 -12.51 -8.38 13.29
N TYR A 276 -12.04 -9.60 13.52
CA TYR A 276 -12.62 -10.55 14.47
C TYR A 276 -11.54 -11.54 14.89
N ASN A 277 -11.80 -12.27 15.97
CA ASN A 277 -10.91 -13.34 16.42
C ASN A 277 -11.21 -14.62 15.64
N TYR A 278 -10.29 -15.01 14.77
CA TYR A 278 -10.39 -16.27 14.01
C TYR A 278 -9.67 -17.39 14.77
N ASP A 279 -10.41 -18.45 15.11
CA ASP A 279 -9.87 -19.69 15.70
C ASP A 279 -9.97 -20.82 14.66
N GLY A 280 -8.91 -21.01 13.88
CA GLY A 280 -8.91 -21.96 12.78
C GLY A 280 -7.56 -22.05 12.05
N LYS A 281 -7.49 -22.94 11.05
CA LYS A 281 -6.26 -23.12 10.24
C LYS A 281 -6.21 -22.08 9.14
N MET A 282 -5.15 -21.29 9.11
CA MET A 282 -4.85 -20.35 8.03
C MET A 282 -3.95 -20.98 6.96
N ILE A 283 -4.06 -20.53 5.72
CA ILE A 283 -3.23 -20.95 4.59
C ILE A 283 -2.22 -19.85 4.28
N ARG A 284 -0.94 -20.20 4.30
CA ARG A 284 0.16 -19.31 3.89
C ARG A 284 0.50 -19.58 2.43
N LEU A 285 0.29 -18.57 1.58
CA LEU A 285 0.63 -18.60 0.17
C LEU A 285 1.97 -17.89 -0.03
N ILE A 286 2.88 -18.52 -0.77
CA ILE A 286 4.20 -17.99 -1.09
C ILE A 286 4.41 -18.06 -2.60
N THR A 287 4.70 -16.93 -3.23
CA THR A 287 4.98 -16.87 -4.67
C THR A 287 6.44 -17.20 -4.98
N SER A 288 6.76 -17.47 -6.25
CA SER A 288 8.15 -17.62 -6.75
C SER A 288 9.03 -16.42 -6.40
N ASP A 289 8.43 -15.23 -6.34
CA ASP A 289 9.09 -13.95 -6.03
C ASP A 289 9.22 -13.73 -4.51
N LYS A 290 9.01 -14.79 -3.70
CA LYS A 290 9.05 -14.77 -2.23
C LYS A 290 8.05 -13.79 -1.59
N LYS A 291 6.98 -13.41 -2.29
CA LYS A 291 5.88 -12.65 -1.68
C LYS A 291 5.02 -13.62 -0.89
N GLU A 292 4.59 -13.20 0.28
CA GLU A 292 3.79 -14.03 1.17
C GLU A 292 2.52 -13.33 1.61
N ILE A 293 1.45 -14.11 1.73
CA ILE A 293 0.19 -13.70 2.34
C ILE A 293 -0.40 -14.88 3.11
N THR A 294 -0.96 -14.61 4.28
CA THR A 294 -1.63 -15.63 5.10
C THR A 294 -3.11 -15.33 5.18
N VAL A 295 -3.93 -16.25 4.69
CA VAL A 295 -5.38 -16.05 4.48
C VAL A 295 -6.20 -17.20 5.06
N THR A 296 -7.50 -16.99 5.28
CA THR A 296 -8.40 -18.08 5.64
C THR A 296 -8.63 -19.04 4.45
N PRO A 297 -8.98 -20.31 4.67
CA PRO A 297 -9.14 -21.32 3.60
C PRO A 297 -10.11 -20.91 2.47
N GLU A 298 -11.19 -20.22 2.83
CA GLU A 298 -12.24 -19.72 1.93
C GLU A 298 -11.91 -18.38 1.26
N HIS A 299 -10.79 -17.74 1.62
CA HIS A 299 -10.39 -16.47 1.03
C HIS A 299 -10.11 -16.65 -0.48
N LYS A 300 -10.82 -15.89 -1.32
CA LYS A 300 -10.66 -15.98 -2.77
C LYS A 300 -9.44 -15.17 -3.23
N VAL A 301 -8.52 -15.82 -3.94
CA VAL A 301 -7.32 -15.22 -4.53
C VAL A 301 -7.51 -15.12 -6.04
N ALA A 302 -7.12 -13.98 -6.61
CA ALA A 302 -7.16 -13.77 -8.05
C ALA A 302 -6.05 -14.58 -8.74
N VAL A 303 -6.44 -15.45 -9.67
CA VAL A 303 -5.57 -16.34 -10.47
C VAL A 303 -5.80 -16.04 -11.95
N CYS A 304 -4.74 -16.05 -12.75
CA CYS A 304 -4.82 -15.98 -14.20
C CYS A 304 -5.03 -17.39 -14.76
N LYS A 305 -6.20 -17.67 -15.34
CA LYS A 305 -6.46 -18.90 -16.10
C LYS A 305 -6.88 -18.55 -17.51
N HIS A 306 -6.12 -19.03 -18.49
CA HIS A 306 -6.39 -18.84 -19.93
C HIS A 306 -6.58 -17.36 -20.33
N GLY A 307 -5.80 -16.45 -19.73
CA GLY A 307 -5.86 -15.02 -20.01
C GLY A 307 -7.06 -14.27 -19.39
N LYS A 308 -7.80 -14.89 -18.48
CA LYS A 308 -8.87 -14.26 -17.69
C LYS A 308 -8.55 -14.30 -16.20
N VAL A 309 -8.99 -13.28 -15.48
CA VAL A 309 -8.95 -13.24 -14.00
C VAL A 309 -10.05 -14.15 -13.49
N ASP A 310 -9.66 -15.16 -12.72
CA ASP A 310 -10.56 -16.06 -12.00
C ASP A 310 -10.28 -15.93 -10.50
N TYR A 311 -11.28 -16.16 -9.65
CA TYR A 311 -11.16 -16.01 -8.19
C TYR A 311 -11.33 -17.37 -7.52
N VAL A 312 -10.22 -17.93 -7.06
CA VAL A 312 -10.15 -19.30 -6.51
C VAL A 312 -9.92 -19.25 -5.01
N GLU A 313 -10.66 -20.04 -4.23
CA GLU A 313 -10.43 -20.14 -2.79
C GLU A 313 -9.01 -20.63 -2.48
N ALA A 314 -8.39 -20.07 -1.44
CA ALA A 314 -7.01 -20.38 -1.06
C ALA A 314 -6.78 -21.88 -0.83
N GLN A 315 -7.77 -22.60 -0.29
CA GLN A 315 -7.70 -24.06 -0.08
C GLN A 315 -7.69 -24.89 -1.36
N GLN A 316 -8.09 -24.31 -2.49
CA GLN A 316 -8.16 -24.98 -3.78
C GLN A 316 -6.93 -24.68 -4.66
N LEU A 317 -6.09 -23.73 -4.25
CA LEU A 317 -4.86 -23.36 -4.95
C LEU A 317 -3.82 -24.48 -4.88
N LYS A 318 -3.08 -24.66 -5.98
CA LYS A 318 -1.97 -25.62 -6.08
C LYS A 318 -0.66 -24.90 -6.39
N PRO A 319 0.50 -25.47 -5.98
CA PRO A 319 1.79 -24.95 -6.41
C PRO A 319 1.89 -24.91 -7.94
N GLY A 320 2.20 -23.73 -8.48
CA GLY A 320 2.28 -23.48 -9.94
C GLY A 320 1.11 -22.67 -10.52
N ASP A 321 0.05 -22.41 -9.75
CA ASP A 321 -1.02 -21.50 -10.18
C ASP A 321 -0.51 -20.05 -10.30
N GLU A 322 -0.79 -19.39 -11.44
CA GLU A 322 -0.39 -17.99 -11.68
C GLU A 322 -1.31 -17.02 -10.95
N VAL A 323 -0.86 -16.46 -9.83
CA VAL A 323 -1.62 -15.47 -9.05
C VAL A 323 -1.40 -14.04 -9.53
N PHE A 324 -2.43 -13.20 -9.45
CA PHE A 324 -2.28 -11.76 -9.66
C PHE A 324 -1.55 -11.12 -8.49
N SER A 325 -0.36 -10.59 -8.76
CA SER A 325 0.36 -9.70 -7.85
C SER A 325 0.38 -8.29 -8.46
N LEU A 326 0.38 -7.26 -7.61
CA LEU A 326 0.79 -5.92 -8.04
C LEU A 326 2.13 -6.03 -8.79
N LYS A 327 2.13 -5.46 -9.99
CA LYS A 327 3.27 -5.39 -10.91
C LYS A 327 4.45 -4.84 -10.11
N GLU A 328 5.60 -5.52 -10.18
CA GLU A 328 6.82 -5.23 -9.41
C GLU A 328 7.05 -3.73 -9.25
N ASP A 329 7.37 -3.25 -8.04
CA ASP A 329 7.52 -1.82 -7.77
C ASP A 329 8.52 -1.20 -8.77
N ILE A 330 7.97 -0.55 -9.80
CA ILE A 330 8.73 0.15 -10.81
C ILE A 330 9.27 1.40 -10.12
N LEU A 331 10.58 1.47 -10.02
CA LEU A 331 11.32 2.58 -9.45
C LEU A 331 11.34 3.78 -10.40
N LEU A 332 11.54 3.51 -11.70
CA LEU A 332 11.46 4.49 -12.78
C LEU A 332 10.85 3.89 -14.04
N ASP A 333 9.96 4.62 -14.68
CA ASP A 333 9.41 4.30 -15.99
C ASP A 333 9.79 5.34 -17.07
N GLU A 334 9.27 5.16 -18.28
CA GLU A 334 9.51 6.09 -19.39
C GLU A 334 8.95 7.48 -19.12
N GLN A 335 7.82 7.58 -18.43
CA GLN A 335 7.17 8.85 -18.14
C GLN A 335 8.00 9.67 -17.17
N ASP A 336 8.65 9.03 -16.19
CA ASP A 336 9.61 9.70 -15.29
C ASP A 336 10.76 10.34 -16.07
N ILE A 337 11.34 9.62 -17.04
CA ILE A 337 12.41 10.17 -17.90
C ILE A 337 11.90 11.32 -18.76
N ILE A 338 10.73 11.16 -19.40
CA ILE A 338 10.11 12.18 -20.25
C ILE A 338 9.81 13.45 -19.44
N SER A 339 9.39 13.30 -18.18
CA SER A 339 9.06 14.42 -17.29
C SER A 339 10.23 15.36 -17.02
N THR A 340 11.47 14.85 -17.14
CA THR A 340 12.66 15.68 -16.95
C THR A 340 12.86 16.72 -18.06
N TYR A 341 12.27 16.53 -19.24
CA TYR A 341 12.40 17.44 -20.38
C TYR A 341 11.38 18.59 -20.32
N ASN A 342 11.58 19.63 -21.14
CA ASN A 342 10.63 20.75 -21.18
C ASN A 342 9.26 20.34 -21.74
N LYS A 343 8.21 21.12 -21.40
CA LYS A 343 6.81 20.84 -21.80
C LYS A 343 6.66 20.58 -23.30
N LYS A 344 7.32 21.39 -24.14
CA LYS A 344 7.31 21.21 -25.60
C LYS A 344 7.78 19.82 -26.01
N GLN A 345 8.86 19.31 -25.44
CA GLN A 345 9.35 17.96 -25.75
C GLN A 345 8.43 16.86 -25.21
N GLN A 346 7.81 17.07 -24.05
CA GLN A 346 6.82 16.13 -23.51
C GLN A 346 5.61 16.01 -24.44
N GLU A 347 5.07 17.13 -24.92
CA GLU A 347 3.98 17.16 -25.91
C GLU A 347 4.37 16.46 -27.22
N GLN A 348 5.60 16.64 -27.70
CA GLN A 348 6.09 15.90 -28.86
C GLN A 348 6.10 14.39 -28.64
N CYS A 349 6.42 13.92 -27.43
CA CYS A 349 6.41 12.50 -27.08
C CYS A 349 4.98 11.97 -27.03
N ALA A 350 4.04 12.69 -26.40
CA ALA A 350 2.63 12.29 -26.36
C ALA A 350 2.05 12.12 -27.77
N LEU A 351 2.33 13.06 -28.69
CA LEU A 351 1.91 12.97 -30.08
C LEU A 351 2.58 11.79 -30.83
N TYR A 352 3.82 11.46 -30.48
CA TYR A 352 4.54 10.33 -31.07
C TYR A 352 3.98 8.98 -30.58
N TYR A 353 3.69 8.82 -29.29
CA TYR A 353 3.02 7.62 -28.79
C TYR A 353 1.60 7.48 -29.36
N ALA A 354 0.82 8.56 -29.41
CA ALA A 354 -0.49 8.53 -30.06
C ALA A 354 -0.41 8.11 -31.55
N TYR A 355 0.68 8.47 -32.24
CA TYR A 355 0.94 8.00 -33.59
C TYR A 355 1.28 6.49 -33.64
N LEU A 356 2.11 6.00 -32.72
CA LEU A 356 2.46 4.58 -32.62
C LEU A 356 1.24 3.72 -32.30
N ASP A 357 0.44 4.11 -31.31
CA ASP A 357 -0.78 3.40 -30.91
C ASP A 357 -1.77 3.30 -32.08
N ASN A 358 -1.96 4.40 -32.82
CA ASN A 358 -2.82 4.39 -34.02
C ASN A 358 -2.26 3.49 -35.13
N LYS A 359 -0.94 3.42 -35.30
CA LYS A 359 -0.28 2.55 -36.28
C LYS A 359 -0.40 1.08 -35.89
N GLU A 360 -0.30 0.76 -34.60
CA GLU A 360 -0.47 -0.59 -34.07
C GLU A 360 -1.91 -1.08 -34.24
N GLN A 361 -2.89 -0.22 -33.92
CA GLN A 361 -4.31 -0.53 -34.12
C GLN A 361 -4.70 -0.62 -35.60
N ASN A 362 -3.96 0.05 -36.49
CA ASN A 362 -4.27 0.10 -37.93
C ASN A 362 -3.03 -0.13 -38.81
N PRO A 363 -2.48 -1.36 -38.88
CA PRO A 363 -1.18 -1.64 -39.53
C PRO A 363 -1.14 -1.32 -41.03
N LEU A 364 -2.29 -1.41 -41.71
CA LEU A 364 -2.42 -1.17 -43.16
C LEU A 364 -2.50 0.31 -43.53
N LEU A 365 -2.66 1.23 -42.56
CA LEU A 365 -2.80 2.65 -42.84
C LEU A 365 -1.44 3.33 -43.05
N GLY A 366 -1.27 3.94 -44.21
CA GLY A 366 -0.12 4.79 -44.49
C GLY A 366 -0.12 6.09 -43.66
N TYR A 367 1.07 6.70 -43.51
CA TYR A 367 1.31 7.86 -42.64
C TYR A 367 0.39 9.07 -42.87
N LYS A 368 -0.16 9.27 -44.08
CA LYS A 368 -1.08 10.38 -44.39
C LYS A 368 -2.42 10.24 -43.67
N ARG A 369 -2.99 9.02 -43.67
CA ARG A 369 -4.27 8.73 -43.00
C ARG A 369 -4.11 8.78 -41.48
N LEU A 370 -3.02 8.22 -40.97
CA LEU A 370 -2.63 8.30 -39.56
C LEU A 370 -2.41 9.75 -39.09
N ALA A 371 -1.89 10.63 -39.95
CA ALA A 371 -1.71 12.04 -39.58
C ALA A 371 -3.04 12.76 -39.38
N LYS A 372 -4.04 12.42 -40.21
CA LYS A 372 -5.38 13.03 -40.15
C LYS A 372 -6.11 12.62 -38.88
N SER A 373 -5.93 11.38 -38.39
CA SER A 373 -6.57 10.90 -37.16
C SER A 373 -6.01 11.54 -35.88
N ILE A 374 -4.76 12.03 -35.89
CA ILE A 374 -4.13 12.70 -34.73
C ILE A 374 -3.94 14.21 -34.93
N GLU A 375 -4.58 14.79 -35.96
CA GLU A 375 -4.51 16.22 -36.29
C GLU A 375 -3.06 16.76 -36.43
N GLN A 376 -2.16 15.98 -37.04
CA GLN A 376 -0.76 16.36 -37.24
C GLN A 376 -0.40 16.62 -38.71
N ARG A 377 0.64 17.43 -38.92
CA ARG A 377 1.18 17.71 -40.27
C ARG A 377 1.78 16.46 -40.90
N TYR A 378 1.45 16.20 -42.17
CA TYR A 378 1.93 15.03 -42.93
C TYR A 378 3.46 14.89 -42.96
N ALA A 379 4.20 16.00 -43.00
CA ALA A 379 5.65 15.97 -43.02
C ALA A 379 6.22 15.28 -41.76
N LYS A 380 5.61 15.53 -40.60
CA LYS A 380 6.08 15.02 -39.30
C LYS A 380 5.80 13.52 -39.15
N THR A 381 4.58 13.10 -39.47
CA THR A 381 4.21 11.67 -39.43
C THR A 381 4.90 10.85 -40.51
N ARG A 382 5.26 11.46 -41.65
CA ARG A 382 6.11 10.83 -42.68
C ARG A 382 7.46 10.41 -42.09
N TRP A 383 8.12 11.33 -41.36
CA TRP A 383 9.41 11.03 -40.74
C TRP A 383 9.27 9.96 -39.66
N TRP A 384 8.27 10.05 -38.79
CA TRP A 384 7.99 9.02 -37.78
C TRP A 384 7.72 7.65 -38.38
N HIS A 385 6.97 7.58 -39.49
CA HIS A 385 6.69 6.34 -40.19
C HIS A 385 7.96 5.67 -40.73
N ALA A 386 8.91 6.48 -41.17
CA ALA A 386 10.22 6.05 -41.66
C ALA A 386 11.24 5.77 -40.54
N GLY A 387 10.82 5.79 -39.26
CA GLY A 387 11.71 5.61 -38.11
C GLY A 387 12.68 6.79 -37.88
N LYS A 388 12.40 7.96 -38.46
CA LYS A 388 13.23 9.16 -38.39
C LYS A 388 12.58 10.23 -37.50
N CYS A 389 13.38 11.17 -37.00
CA CYS A 389 12.92 12.28 -36.14
C CYS A 389 12.14 11.82 -34.90
N ILE A 390 12.54 10.69 -34.30
CA ILE A 390 12.00 10.20 -33.02
C ILE A 390 12.24 11.29 -31.96
N PRO A 391 11.27 11.62 -31.09
CA PRO A 391 11.50 12.60 -30.03
C PRO A 391 12.70 12.23 -29.15
N VAL A 392 13.54 13.21 -28.82
CA VAL A 392 14.76 13.01 -28.00
C VAL A 392 14.50 12.29 -26.66
N PRO A 393 13.40 12.58 -25.92
CA PRO A 393 13.11 11.84 -24.69
C PRO A 393 12.82 10.36 -24.95
N VAL A 394 12.13 10.04 -26.05
CA VAL A 394 11.87 8.64 -26.47
C VAL A 394 13.16 7.95 -26.88
N GLN A 395 14.06 8.63 -27.60
CA GLN A 395 15.40 8.09 -27.88
C GLN A 395 16.16 7.75 -26.60
N THR A 396 16.04 8.59 -25.56
CA THR A 396 16.65 8.35 -24.26
C THR A 396 16.03 7.16 -23.54
N CYS A 397 14.70 7.03 -23.59
CA CYS A 397 14.01 5.86 -23.06
C CYS A 397 14.46 4.57 -23.76
N ASN A 398 14.58 4.59 -25.10
CA ASN A 398 15.07 3.43 -25.86
C ASN A 398 16.51 3.07 -25.48
N TRP A 399 17.40 4.05 -25.38
CA TRP A 399 18.80 3.83 -24.98
C TRP A 399 18.92 3.18 -23.58
N LEU A 400 18.03 3.55 -22.66
CA LEU A 400 17.95 2.97 -21.31
C LEU A 400 17.33 1.56 -21.31
N LYS A 401 16.28 1.33 -22.11
CA LYS A 401 15.66 0.00 -22.28
C LYS A 401 16.64 -1.02 -22.85
N GLU A 402 17.42 -0.64 -23.85
CA GLU A 402 18.47 -1.49 -24.45
C GLU A 402 19.51 -1.95 -23.41
N ARG A 403 19.65 -1.22 -22.30
CA ARG A 403 20.55 -1.51 -21.19
C ARG A 403 19.87 -2.18 -20.00
N GLY A 404 18.57 -2.47 -20.09
CA GLY A 404 17.79 -3.04 -18.98
C GLY A 404 17.52 -2.06 -17.84
N LEU A 405 17.68 -0.75 -18.06
CA LEU A 405 17.47 0.29 -17.06
C LEU A 405 16.06 0.89 -17.08
N LEU A 406 15.20 0.45 -18.00
CA LEU A 406 13.78 0.83 -18.05
C LEU A 406 12.89 -0.35 -18.50
N PRO A 407 11.76 -0.60 -17.81
CA PRO A 407 11.40 -0.03 -16.51
C PRO A 407 12.42 -0.45 -15.44
N LEU A 408 12.91 0.51 -14.66
CA LEU A 408 13.81 0.22 -13.55
C LEU A 408 12.96 -0.35 -12.41
N ARG A 409 13.32 -1.51 -11.89
CA ARG A 409 12.58 -2.17 -10.80
C ARG A 409 13.37 -2.11 -9.51
N ILE A 410 12.70 -2.13 -8.37
CA ILE A 410 13.36 -2.16 -7.04
C ILE A 410 14.27 -3.38 -6.83
N THR A 411 14.03 -4.47 -7.57
CA THR A 411 14.81 -5.70 -7.52
C THR A 411 16.09 -5.65 -8.35
N HIS A 412 16.30 -4.57 -9.12
CA HIS A 412 17.45 -4.46 -10.01
C HIS A 412 18.75 -4.42 -9.19
N GLU A 413 19.71 -5.28 -9.55
CA GLU A 413 20.95 -5.52 -8.79
C GLU A 413 21.78 -4.24 -8.55
N LYS A 414 21.68 -3.27 -9.46
CA LYS A 414 22.41 -1.99 -9.40
C LYS A 414 21.73 -0.89 -8.57
N VAL A 415 20.56 -1.12 -7.98
CA VAL A 415 19.86 -0.10 -7.18
C VAL A 415 20.69 0.40 -5.98
N PRO A 416 21.41 -0.45 -5.21
CA PRO A 416 22.33 0.02 -4.17
C PRO A 416 23.42 0.94 -4.73
N LEU A 417 23.98 0.61 -5.89
CA LEU A 417 25.01 1.42 -6.56
C LEU A 417 24.46 2.77 -7.03
N MET A 418 23.22 2.80 -7.53
CA MET A 418 22.52 4.05 -7.86
C MET A 418 22.32 4.93 -6.62
N ALA A 419 21.99 4.34 -5.47
CA ALA A 419 21.86 5.07 -4.21
C ALA A 419 23.21 5.63 -3.74
N LYS A 420 24.29 4.84 -3.87
CA LYS A 420 25.68 5.27 -3.61
C LYS A 420 26.06 6.50 -4.42
N ILE A 421 25.87 6.47 -5.74
CA ILE A 421 26.13 7.61 -6.63
C ILE A 421 25.29 8.81 -6.23
N LEU A 422 23.99 8.59 -5.98
CA LEU A 422 23.07 9.69 -5.67
C LEU A 422 23.48 10.40 -4.38
N GLY A 423 23.94 9.67 -3.36
CA GLY A 423 24.44 10.27 -2.12
C GLY A 423 25.59 11.25 -2.34
N ALA A 424 26.56 10.89 -3.18
CA ALA A 424 27.69 11.76 -3.52
C ALA A 424 27.24 13.02 -4.28
N MET A 425 26.18 12.90 -5.09
CA MET A 425 25.58 14.04 -5.80
C MET A 425 24.91 15.05 -4.87
N PHE A 426 24.52 14.66 -3.66
CA PHE A 426 24.03 15.60 -2.64
C PHE A 426 25.19 16.33 -1.93
N GLY A 427 26.39 15.75 -1.86
CA GLY A 427 27.60 16.32 -1.21
C GLY A 427 28.41 17.27 -2.11
N ASP A 428 29.49 16.81 -2.74
CA ASP A 428 30.30 17.64 -3.67
C ASP A 428 29.97 17.42 -5.15
N GLY A 429 29.13 16.42 -5.47
CA GLY A 429 28.71 16.15 -6.83
C GLY A 429 27.41 16.85 -7.23
N GLY A 430 26.88 16.51 -8.41
CA GLY A 430 25.56 16.98 -8.85
C GLY A 430 25.40 17.01 -10.36
N ILE A 431 24.32 17.68 -10.81
CA ILE A 431 24.06 17.97 -12.22
C ILE A 431 24.19 19.48 -12.46
N PHE A 432 24.90 19.89 -13.51
CA PHE A 432 24.99 21.30 -13.87
C PHE A 432 23.63 21.92 -14.23
N GLN A 433 23.45 23.22 -13.97
CA GLN A 433 22.19 23.93 -14.20
C GLN A 433 21.66 23.80 -15.65
N ASN A 434 22.56 23.82 -16.63
CA ASN A 434 22.26 23.70 -18.06
C ASN A 434 22.18 22.24 -18.56
N LEU A 435 22.19 21.28 -17.64
CA LEU A 435 22.11 19.82 -17.88
C LEU A 435 23.22 19.28 -18.80
N ASN A 436 24.36 19.96 -18.88
CA ASN A 436 25.45 19.58 -19.80
C ASN A 436 26.40 18.53 -19.21
N GLY A 437 26.31 18.22 -17.92
CA GLY A 437 27.15 17.22 -17.27
C GLY A 437 26.66 16.83 -15.88
N VAL A 438 26.98 15.59 -15.50
CA VAL A 438 27.04 15.12 -14.11
C VAL A 438 28.48 15.23 -13.64
N PHE A 439 28.71 15.59 -12.38
CA PHE A 439 30.07 15.72 -11.84
C PHE A 439 30.19 15.25 -10.40
N LEU A 440 31.42 14.94 -10.00
CA LEU A 440 31.87 14.81 -8.61
C LEU A 440 33.24 15.47 -8.50
N SER A 441 33.41 16.34 -7.50
CA SER A 441 34.70 16.94 -7.17
C SER A 441 35.23 16.36 -5.86
N SER A 442 36.53 16.07 -5.81
CA SER A 442 37.19 15.59 -4.60
C SER A 442 38.66 16.01 -4.58
N SER A 443 39.23 16.16 -3.38
CA SER A 443 40.68 16.28 -3.18
C SER A 443 41.39 14.92 -3.23
N GLU A 444 40.71 13.85 -3.63
CA GLU A 444 41.29 12.52 -3.83
C GLU A 444 40.96 12.02 -5.24
N ARG A 445 41.99 11.77 -6.04
CA ARG A 445 41.82 11.27 -7.41
C ARG A 445 41.08 9.93 -7.47
N PHE A 446 41.42 9.03 -6.55
CA PHE A 446 40.79 7.71 -6.46
C PHE A 446 39.27 7.79 -6.29
N ALA A 447 38.77 8.75 -5.50
CA ALA A 447 37.33 8.93 -5.26
C ALA A 447 36.56 9.29 -6.54
N VAL A 448 37.14 10.15 -7.39
CA VAL A 448 36.49 10.54 -8.65
C VAL A 448 36.62 9.47 -9.74
N GLU A 449 37.69 8.65 -9.69
CA GLU A 449 37.85 7.47 -10.54
C GLU A 449 36.82 6.39 -10.18
N GLU A 450 36.69 6.04 -8.89
CA GLU A 450 35.70 5.09 -8.37
C GLU A 450 34.26 5.51 -8.72
N PHE A 451 33.93 6.80 -8.57
CA PHE A 451 32.61 7.32 -8.97
C PHE A 451 32.35 7.17 -10.48
N GLY A 452 33.39 7.36 -11.30
CA GLY A 452 33.31 7.13 -12.75
C GLY A 452 33.11 5.66 -13.10
N GLU A 453 33.83 4.76 -12.43
CA GLU A 453 33.69 3.30 -12.60
C GLU A 453 32.28 2.82 -12.21
N ASP A 454 31.72 3.36 -11.12
CA ASP A 454 30.36 3.04 -10.67
C ASP A 454 29.31 3.49 -11.70
N ILE A 455 29.47 4.68 -12.30
CA ILE A 455 28.64 5.13 -13.42
C ILE A 455 28.77 4.16 -14.60
N ASN A 456 29.99 3.83 -15.00
CA ASN A 456 30.23 2.94 -16.14
C ASN A 456 29.65 1.53 -15.91
N SER A 457 29.69 1.04 -14.66
CA SER A 457 29.11 -0.23 -14.21
C SER A 457 27.58 -0.27 -14.33
N ILE A 458 26.90 0.84 -14.07
CA ILE A 458 25.44 0.95 -14.22
C ILE A 458 25.03 1.00 -15.68
N PHE A 459 25.69 1.87 -16.46
CA PHE A 459 25.25 2.19 -17.82
C PHE A 459 25.92 1.35 -18.91
N ARG A 460 26.88 0.49 -18.54
CA ARG A 460 27.64 -0.39 -19.44
C ARG A 460 28.18 0.40 -20.64
N THR A 461 28.73 1.58 -20.38
CA THR A 461 29.24 2.49 -21.40
C THR A 461 30.52 3.15 -20.93
N SER A 462 31.42 3.40 -21.87
CA SER A 462 32.61 4.25 -21.71
C SER A 462 32.55 5.34 -22.78
N GLY A 463 32.93 6.55 -22.45
CA GLY A 463 32.90 7.73 -23.32
C GLY A 463 31.98 8.86 -22.84
N ASN A 464 32.42 10.10 -23.08
CA ASN A 464 31.88 11.38 -22.58
C ASN A 464 32.27 11.74 -21.14
N GLU A 465 33.03 10.89 -20.47
CA GLU A 465 33.71 11.20 -19.22
C GLU A 465 35.06 11.92 -19.42
N ARG A 466 35.43 12.71 -18.43
CA ARG A 466 36.76 13.30 -18.27
C ARG A 466 37.02 13.57 -16.80
N ILE A 467 38.29 13.48 -16.40
CA ILE A 467 38.75 13.97 -15.10
C ILE A 467 39.57 15.23 -15.36
N ILE A 468 39.16 16.32 -14.73
CA ILE A 468 39.82 17.61 -14.82
C ILE A 468 40.54 17.85 -13.49
N GLU A 469 41.81 18.20 -13.55
CA GLU A 469 42.58 18.66 -12.41
C GLU A 469 42.49 20.18 -12.29
N GLY A 470 42.16 20.66 -11.10
CA GLY A 470 42.03 22.08 -10.82
C GLY A 470 41.14 22.34 -9.61
N GLY A 471 41.25 23.52 -9.01
CA GLY A 471 40.40 23.95 -7.92
C GLY A 471 40.69 25.40 -7.52
N GLU A 472 39.62 26.12 -7.18
CA GLU A 472 39.69 27.56 -6.87
C GLU A 472 40.20 27.81 -5.43
N TYR A 473 39.89 26.90 -4.50
CA TYR A 473 40.22 27.00 -3.07
C TYR A 473 41.19 25.91 -2.59
N GLY A 474 41.90 25.26 -3.52
CA GLY A 474 42.81 24.16 -3.24
C GLY A 474 42.96 23.21 -4.43
N HIS A 475 43.82 22.21 -4.28
CA HIS A 475 44.00 21.16 -5.29
C HIS A 475 42.81 20.17 -5.24
N SER A 476 42.19 19.92 -6.40
CA SER A 476 41.11 18.95 -6.53
C SER A 476 41.06 18.31 -7.93
N TRP A 477 40.40 17.16 -8.00
CA TRP A 477 40.01 16.49 -9.24
C TRP A 477 38.50 16.54 -9.39
N CYS A 478 38.03 16.72 -10.62
CA CYS A 478 36.62 16.77 -10.97
C CYS A 478 36.32 15.77 -12.08
N TYR A 479 35.61 14.69 -11.75
CA TYR A 479 35.01 13.82 -12.76
C TYR A 479 33.80 14.51 -13.37
N GLN A 480 33.67 14.46 -14.69
CA GLN A 480 32.50 14.96 -15.41
C GLN A 480 32.07 13.96 -16.48
N ASN A 481 30.77 13.69 -16.59
CA ASN A 481 30.19 12.92 -17.69
C ASN A 481 29.12 13.74 -18.41
N THR A 482 29.29 13.91 -19.73
CA THR A 482 28.42 14.77 -20.57
C THR A 482 27.34 14.00 -21.35
N ASN A 483 27.20 12.70 -21.10
CA ASN A 483 26.18 11.87 -21.75
C ASN A 483 24.77 12.29 -21.28
N ARG A 484 23.96 12.81 -22.21
CA ARG A 484 22.62 13.32 -21.93
C ARG A 484 21.66 12.24 -21.42
N HIS A 485 21.84 10.97 -21.79
CA HIS A 485 21.00 9.89 -21.31
C HIS A 485 21.23 9.60 -19.82
N ILE A 486 22.50 9.56 -19.41
CA ILE A 486 22.91 9.39 -18.00
C ILE A 486 22.40 10.54 -17.14
N ILE A 487 22.61 11.78 -17.60
CA ILE A 487 22.17 12.99 -16.91
C ILE A 487 20.65 12.96 -16.66
N ARG A 488 19.88 12.57 -17.67
CA ARG A 488 18.41 12.52 -17.60
C ARG A 488 17.92 11.40 -16.70
N PHE A 489 18.58 10.25 -16.72
CA PHE A 489 18.28 9.15 -15.83
C PHE A 489 18.55 9.50 -14.35
N LEU A 490 19.72 10.07 -14.04
CA LEU A 490 20.05 10.48 -12.67
C LEU A 490 19.13 11.60 -12.18
N LEU A 491 18.76 12.53 -13.06
CA LEU A 491 17.78 13.57 -12.74
C LEU A 491 16.40 12.96 -12.39
N ALA A 492 15.94 11.97 -13.15
CA ALA A 492 14.69 11.25 -12.85
C ALA A 492 14.76 10.45 -11.55
N LEU A 493 15.93 9.88 -11.20
CA LEU A 493 16.16 9.23 -9.91
C LEU A 493 16.10 10.18 -8.70
N GLY A 494 16.17 11.50 -8.93
CA GLY A 494 16.08 12.54 -7.90
C GLY A 494 17.38 13.30 -7.64
N ALA A 495 18.33 13.27 -8.58
CA ALA A 495 19.58 14.01 -8.41
C ALA A 495 19.38 15.54 -8.40
N PRO A 496 20.11 16.29 -7.55
CA PRO A 496 20.00 17.74 -7.51
C PRO A 496 20.60 18.39 -8.77
N GLN A 497 19.86 19.32 -9.35
CA GLN A 497 20.28 20.12 -10.49
C GLN A 497 20.61 21.56 -10.05
N GLY A 498 21.83 22.01 -10.35
CA GLY A 498 22.26 23.38 -10.15
C GLY A 498 22.85 23.67 -8.77
N ASN A 499 22.71 24.91 -8.31
CA ASN A 499 23.30 25.35 -7.05
C ASN A 499 22.50 24.83 -5.85
N LYS A 500 23.06 23.83 -5.16
CA LYS A 500 22.46 23.18 -3.97
C LYS A 500 22.14 24.13 -2.82
N THR A 501 22.81 25.28 -2.71
CA THR A 501 22.50 26.30 -1.70
C THR A 501 21.17 27.00 -1.96
N LYS A 502 20.67 26.97 -3.21
CA LYS A 502 19.50 27.70 -3.70
C LYS A 502 18.33 26.81 -4.16
N ILE A 503 18.36 25.53 -3.83
CA ILE A 503 17.28 24.58 -4.18
C ILE A 503 16.83 23.77 -2.96
N HIS A 504 15.65 23.15 -3.07
CA HIS A 504 15.21 22.15 -2.10
C HIS A 504 16.03 20.87 -2.25
N LEU A 505 16.48 20.33 -1.12
CA LEU A 505 17.09 19.01 -1.03
C LEU A 505 16.08 18.08 -0.38
N TYR A 506 15.82 16.94 -1.02
CA TYR A 506 14.96 15.89 -0.48
C TYR A 506 15.62 14.54 -0.79
N VAL A 507 15.64 13.64 0.19
CA VAL A 507 16.06 12.26 -0.06
C VAL A 507 14.92 11.55 -0.79
N PRO A 508 15.15 10.95 -1.96
CA PRO A 508 14.12 10.21 -2.67
C PRO A 508 13.48 9.12 -1.81
N GLN A 509 12.16 8.98 -1.87
CA GLN A 509 11.42 8.04 -1.01
C GLN A 509 11.88 6.59 -1.17
N TRP A 510 12.28 6.21 -2.39
CA TRP A 510 12.76 4.86 -2.66
C TRP A 510 14.01 4.48 -1.86
N ILE A 511 14.91 5.44 -1.59
CA ILE A 511 16.09 5.24 -0.74
C ILE A 511 15.71 4.96 0.72
N LYS A 512 14.58 5.51 1.17
CA LYS A 512 14.11 5.37 2.56
C LYS A 512 13.52 3.98 2.85
N PHE A 513 13.02 3.29 1.83
CA PHE A 513 12.35 1.99 2.02
C PHE A 513 13.28 0.84 2.33
N ASN A 514 14.56 0.92 1.94
CA ASN A 514 15.51 -0.16 2.12
C ASN A 514 16.73 0.30 2.93
N PRO A 515 17.03 -0.33 4.10
CA PRO A 515 18.16 0.05 4.93
C PRO A 515 19.52 0.00 4.21
N VAL A 516 19.69 -0.88 3.23
CA VAL A 516 20.93 -0.99 2.44
C VAL A 516 21.10 0.24 1.55
N TRP A 517 20.07 0.61 0.77
CA TRP A 517 20.14 1.78 -0.12
C TRP A 517 20.25 3.07 0.68
N ASN A 518 19.56 3.14 1.82
CA ASN A 518 19.67 4.25 2.76
C ASN A 518 21.11 4.41 3.26
N SER A 519 21.76 3.29 3.60
CA SER A 519 23.15 3.28 4.05
C SER A 519 24.13 3.69 2.95
N GLU A 520 23.93 3.24 1.70
CA GLU A 520 24.75 3.67 0.56
C GLU A 520 24.64 5.16 0.28
N PHE A 521 23.41 5.69 0.27
CA PHE A 521 23.15 7.11 0.04
C PHE A 521 23.82 7.98 1.11
N TRP A 522 23.53 7.71 2.39
CA TRP A 522 24.12 8.51 3.46
C TRP A 522 25.62 8.30 3.59
N GLY A 523 26.12 7.10 3.30
CA GLY A 523 27.56 6.82 3.34
C GLY A 523 28.35 7.66 2.34
N SER A 524 27.85 7.81 1.11
CA SER A 524 28.46 8.69 0.11
C SER A 524 28.31 10.17 0.48
N PHE A 525 27.14 10.57 0.96
CA PHE A 525 26.93 11.95 1.40
C PHE A 525 27.90 12.35 2.53
N LEU A 526 28.11 11.46 3.50
CA LEU A 526 29.07 11.64 4.59
C LEU A 526 30.52 11.65 4.09
N GLY A 527 30.84 10.84 3.07
CA GLY A 527 32.14 10.90 2.38
C GLY A 527 32.53 12.33 1.99
N ASN A 528 31.58 13.07 1.43
CA ASN A 528 31.78 14.47 1.02
C ASN A 528 31.69 15.47 2.17
N GLU A 529 30.70 15.35 3.06
CA GLU A 529 30.34 16.43 4.01
C GLU A 529 30.83 16.23 5.46
N LEU A 530 31.36 15.05 5.80
CA LEU A 530 31.75 14.73 7.18
C LEU A 530 32.98 15.54 7.64
N GLY A 531 32.81 16.25 8.75
CA GLY A 531 33.89 16.80 9.57
C GLY A 531 34.41 15.74 10.55
N VAL A 532 35.61 15.24 10.29
CA VAL A 532 36.25 14.20 11.14
C VAL A 532 36.90 14.84 12.37
N PRO A 533 36.64 14.31 13.58
CA PRO A 533 37.19 14.84 14.83
C PRO A 533 38.70 14.66 14.93
N LYS A 534 39.29 15.36 15.89
CA LYS A 534 40.67 15.21 16.36
C LYS A 534 40.66 15.11 17.88
N VAL A 535 41.64 14.38 18.42
CA VAL A 535 41.90 14.36 19.87
C VAL A 535 42.35 15.75 20.31
N HIS A 536 41.65 16.35 21.27
CA HIS A 536 42.01 17.65 21.82
C HIS A 536 43.39 17.59 22.49
N VAL A 537 44.12 18.71 22.55
CA VAL A 537 45.47 18.79 23.16
C VAL A 537 45.47 18.27 24.61
N SER A 538 44.38 18.51 25.34
CA SER A 538 44.20 17.99 26.71
C SER A 538 44.01 16.47 26.80
N GLY A 539 43.83 15.77 25.68
CA GLY A 539 43.56 14.32 25.61
C GLY A 539 42.24 13.87 26.27
N ARG A 540 41.42 14.79 26.79
CA ARG A 540 40.20 14.44 27.54
C ARG A 540 39.03 14.11 26.61
N ASN A 541 38.87 14.91 25.56
CA ASN A 541 37.72 14.92 24.66
C ASN A 541 38.19 15.03 23.20
N LEU A 542 37.27 14.80 22.26
CA LEU A 542 37.45 15.19 20.85
C LEU A 542 36.86 16.58 20.61
N ASN A 543 37.28 17.25 19.53
CA ASN A 543 36.77 18.57 19.14
C ASN A 543 35.32 18.51 18.60
N THR A 544 35.12 18.16 17.32
CA THR A 544 33.81 18.11 16.66
C THR A 544 33.77 16.96 15.67
N LEU A 545 32.68 16.20 15.69
CA LEU A 545 32.26 15.29 14.64
C LEU A 545 30.94 15.87 14.13
N ASP A 546 30.92 16.37 12.90
CA ASP A 546 29.79 17.15 12.42
C ASP A 546 29.59 17.03 10.91
N VAL A 547 28.38 17.38 10.46
CA VAL A 547 28.03 17.43 9.04
C VAL A 547 27.37 18.77 8.80
N GLY A 548 27.92 19.57 7.88
CA GLY A 548 27.48 20.93 7.60
C GLY A 548 27.01 21.10 6.17
N ILE A 549 25.84 21.71 5.97
CA ILE A 549 25.34 22.07 4.63
C ILE A 549 25.02 23.56 4.55
N CYS A 550 25.26 24.14 3.37
CA CYS A 550 24.95 25.54 3.10
C CYS A 550 23.52 25.72 2.57
N GLY A 551 22.88 26.84 2.95
CA GLY A 551 21.58 27.25 2.41
C GLY A 551 21.35 28.74 2.57
N THR A 552 20.58 29.35 1.67
CA THR A 552 20.06 30.70 1.90
C THR A 552 18.99 30.67 3.01
N HIS A 553 18.61 31.84 3.53
CA HIS A 553 17.55 31.95 4.55
C HIS A 553 16.21 31.33 4.10
N VAL A 554 15.91 31.37 2.80
CA VAL A 554 14.68 30.81 2.22
C VAL A 554 14.58 29.30 2.42
N PHE A 555 15.70 28.58 2.46
CA PHE A 555 15.74 27.12 2.58
C PHE A 555 16.01 26.61 3.99
N GLU A 556 15.95 27.47 5.01
CA GLU A 556 16.23 27.10 6.40
C GLU A 556 15.48 25.85 6.86
N GLN A 557 14.17 25.85 6.68
CA GLN A 557 13.31 24.72 7.07
C GLN A 557 13.72 23.44 6.33
N ASN A 558 13.99 23.53 5.02
CA ASN A 558 14.37 22.39 4.22
C ASN A 558 15.76 21.82 4.61
N ARG A 559 16.72 22.67 4.99
CA ARG A 559 18.03 22.20 5.49
C ARG A 559 17.90 21.52 6.85
N SER A 560 17.04 22.04 7.72
CA SER A 560 16.72 21.42 9.01
C SER A 560 16.07 20.05 8.83
N GLU A 561 15.10 19.93 7.93
CA GLU A 561 14.44 18.67 7.59
C GLU A 561 15.43 17.64 7.03
N PHE A 562 16.25 18.03 6.06
CA PHE A 562 17.25 17.14 5.46
C PHE A 562 18.27 16.60 6.49
N LEU A 563 18.79 17.47 7.37
CA LEU A 563 19.69 17.04 8.46
C LEU A 563 18.97 16.25 9.55
N THR A 564 17.67 16.46 9.73
CA THR A 564 16.86 15.64 10.65
C THR A 564 16.70 14.22 10.10
N GLU A 565 16.56 14.04 8.79
CA GLU A 565 16.56 12.72 8.17
C GLU A 565 17.91 12.01 8.33
N LEU A 566 19.03 12.73 8.16
CA LEU A 566 20.37 12.19 8.46
C LEU A 566 20.48 11.78 9.93
N LYS A 567 19.99 12.62 10.85
CA LYS A 567 19.97 12.32 12.27
C LYS A 567 19.20 11.03 12.58
N GLN A 568 18.02 10.84 11.97
CA GLN A 568 17.22 9.61 12.13
C GLN A 568 17.97 8.38 11.61
N TYR A 569 18.66 8.49 10.48
CA TYR A 569 19.52 7.42 9.97
C TYR A 569 20.64 7.08 10.96
N LEU A 570 21.36 8.06 11.48
CA LEU A 570 22.42 7.84 12.47
C LEU A 570 21.87 7.18 13.74
N GLU A 571 20.74 7.65 14.25
CA GLU A 571 20.11 7.10 15.46
C GLU A 571 19.64 5.65 15.24
N SER A 572 19.18 5.30 14.03
CA SER A 572 18.84 3.91 13.67
C SER A 572 20.06 2.96 13.69
N LYS A 573 21.27 3.51 13.67
CA LYS A 573 22.55 2.80 13.76
C LYS A 573 23.23 3.01 15.12
N TYR A 574 22.46 3.36 16.15
CA TYR A 574 22.96 3.58 17.51
C TYR A 574 24.01 4.72 17.61
N VAL A 575 24.01 5.64 16.65
CA VAL A 575 24.83 6.87 16.66
C VAL A 575 23.95 8.04 17.11
N LYS A 576 24.24 8.55 18.30
CA LYS A 576 23.60 9.73 18.88
C LYS A 576 24.07 11.00 18.19
N ALA A 577 23.11 11.80 17.73
CA ALA A 577 23.35 13.15 17.21
C ALA A 577 22.56 14.21 18.00
N GLY A 578 23.16 15.38 18.13
CA GLY A 578 22.67 16.50 18.91
C GLY A 578 21.64 17.36 18.16
N LYS A 579 21.66 18.66 18.47
CA LYS A 579 20.84 19.67 17.79
C LYS A 579 21.54 20.13 16.50
N ILE A 580 20.74 20.63 15.56
CA ILE A 580 21.24 21.29 14.35
C ILE A 580 21.58 22.74 14.73
N ALA A 581 22.85 23.11 14.58
CA ALA A 581 23.34 24.46 14.81
C ALA A 581 23.25 25.29 13.52
N LYS A 582 22.91 26.57 13.64
CA LYS A 582 22.89 27.54 12.53
C LYS A 582 23.97 28.58 12.77
N SER A 583 24.82 28.80 11.77
CA SER A 583 25.82 29.88 11.80
C SER A 583 25.83 30.64 10.48
N ARG A 584 25.99 31.97 10.54
CA ARG A 584 26.14 32.80 9.35
C ARG A 584 27.53 32.61 8.74
N ASN A 585 27.61 32.43 7.42
CA ASN A 585 28.90 32.46 6.74
C ASN A 585 29.42 33.91 6.74
N LYS A 586 30.70 34.11 7.09
CA LYS A 586 31.29 35.46 7.22
C LYS A 586 31.52 36.14 5.86
N GLU A 587 31.66 35.35 4.80
CA GLU A 587 32.05 35.82 3.47
C GLU A 587 30.87 35.89 2.49
N THR A 588 29.74 35.27 2.82
CA THR A 588 28.55 35.21 1.96
C THR A 588 27.27 35.46 2.75
N GLU A 589 26.17 35.82 2.08
CA GLU A 589 24.84 35.91 2.71
C GLU A 589 24.22 34.53 3.05
N ASN A 590 24.99 33.44 2.90
CA ASN A 590 24.52 32.09 3.15
C ASN A 590 24.66 31.70 4.64
N TYR A 591 23.85 30.74 5.05
CA TYR A 591 23.91 30.11 6.36
C TYR A 591 24.45 28.71 6.24
N ILE A 592 25.20 28.28 7.25
CA ILE A 592 25.66 26.91 7.44
C ILE A 592 24.78 26.28 8.51
N TYR A 593 24.14 25.17 8.16
CA TYR A 593 23.36 24.33 9.04
C TYR A 593 24.18 23.09 9.35
N LYS A 594 24.44 22.85 10.63
CA LYS A 594 25.41 21.85 11.07
C LYS A 594 24.80 20.88 12.06
N LEU A 595 24.74 19.60 11.71
CA LEU A 595 24.38 18.53 12.62
C LEU A 595 25.62 18.13 13.44
N LEU A 596 25.56 18.34 14.76
CA LEU A 596 26.62 17.91 15.68
C LEU A 596 26.39 16.46 16.10
N ILE A 597 27.36 15.59 15.90
CA ILE A 597 27.31 14.18 16.31
C ILE A 597 28.07 14.04 17.64
N SER A 598 27.56 13.19 18.55
CA SER A 598 28.19 13.01 19.86
C SER A 598 29.63 12.50 19.72
N THR A 599 30.55 13.14 20.43
CA THR A 599 31.98 12.83 20.42
C THR A 599 32.42 11.91 21.57
N THR A 600 31.47 11.28 22.26
CA THR A 600 31.77 10.24 23.25
C THR A 600 32.45 9.05 22.57
N PHE A 601 33.35 8.37 23.28
CA PHE A 601 34.15 7.29 22.69
C PHE A 601 33.27 6.21 22.05
N GLU A 602 32.26 5.73 22.78
CA GLU A 602 31.33 4.70 22.30
C GLU A 602 30.58 5.16 21.04
N ASN A 603 30.13 6.41 21.00
CA ASN A 603 29.40 6.93 19.85
C ASN A 603 30.28 7.04 18.60
N VAL A 604 31.54 7.45 18.75
CA VAL A 604 32.50 7.54 17.65
C VAL A 604 32.92 6.14 17.19
N ALA A 605 33.07 5.18 18.12
CA ALA A 605 33.32 3.78 17.79
C ALA A 605 32.13 3.17 17.01
N ASN A 606 30.90 3.41 17.45
CA ASN A 606 29.69 2.99 16.72
C ASN A 606 29.64 3.64 15.33
N PHE A 607 29.93 4.94 15.23
CA PHE A 607 29.98 5.62 13.93
C PHE A 607 31.00 4.96 13.00
N ALA A 608 32.24 4.76 13.47
CA ALA A 608 33.30 4.14 12.69
C ALA A 608 32.98 2.69 12.29
N SER A 609 32.19 1.96 13.09
CA SER A 609 31.90 0.54 12.84
C SER A 609 30.64 0.33 11.99
N LEU A 610 29.63 1.19 12.11
CA LEU A 610 28.28 0.96 11.57
C LEU A 610 27.90 1.89 10.42
N ILE A 611 28.65 2.97 10.21
CA ILE A 611 28.37 3.98 9.19
C ILE A 611 29.41 3.89 8.07
N LYS A 612 28.93 3.63 6.85
CA LYS A 612 29.77 3.67 5.64
C LYS A 612 30.25 5.09 5.36
N ILE A 613 31.42 5.22 4.75
CA ILE A 613 31.95 6.47 4.21
C ILE A 613 32.43 6.18 2.80
N ASN A 614 31.63 6.46 1.77
CA ASN A 614 31.99 6.12 0.39
C ASN A 614 32.72 7.29 -0.28
N TYR A 615 33.52 7.01 -1.32
CA TYR A 615 34.24 8.02 -2.11
C TYR A 615 35.12 8.99 -1.30
N CYS A 616 35.61 8.59 -0.12
CA CYS A 616 36.61 9.35 0.62
C CYS A 616 37.40 8.45 1.58
N ARG A 617 38.60 8.05 1.16
CA ARG A 617 39.47 7.17 1.95
C ARG A 617 40.20 7.93 3.04
N TYR A 618 40.63 9.16 2.75
CA TYR A 618 41.26 10.04 3.73
C TYR A 618 40.42 10.21 5.01
N LYS A 619 39.10 10.41 4.89
CA LYS A 619 38.23 10.60 6.06
C LYS A 619 38.04 9.31 6.85
N GLN A 620 37.95 8.16 6.19
CA GLN A 620 37.93 6.85 6.85
C GLN A 620 39.21 6.65 7.68
N GLU A 621 40.38 6.77 7.04
CA GLU A 621 41.68 6.56 7.69
C GLU A 621 41.88 7.52 8.86
N LYS A 622 41.55 8.80 8.66
CA LYS A 622 41.66 9.82 9.71
C LYS A 622 40.73 9.56 10.89
N LEU A 623 39.52 9.05 10.64
CA LEU A 623 38.57 8.71 11.70
C LEU A 623 39.12 7.54 12.54
N ILE A 624 39.63 6.49 11.89
CA ILE A 624 40.22 5.33 12.56
C ILE A 624 41.49 5.71 13.32
N GLN A 625 42.38 6.51 12.74
CA GLN A 625 43.56 7.04 13.43
C GLN A 625 43.16 7.87 14.66
N THR A 626 42.10 8.67 14.56
CA THR A 626 41.59 9.46 15.69
C THR A 626 41.03 8.55 16.79
N LEU A 627 40.30 7.49 16.43
CA LEU A 627 39.75 6.51 17.36
C LEU A 627 40.86 5.74 18.08
N ASN A 628 41.88 5.27 17.34
CA ASN A 628 43.07 4.59 17.90
C ASN A 628 43.76 5.49 18.93
N ARG A 629 44.11 6.71 18.52
CA ARG A 629 44.77 7.67 19.42
C ARG A 629 43.91 7.99 20.65
N PHE A 630 42.59 8.11 20.49
CA PHE A 630 41.71 8.39 21.62
C PHE A 630 41.59 7.19 22.57
N SER A 631 41.59 5.98 22.03
CA SER A 631 41.62 4.73 22.79
C SER A 631 42.88 4.62 23.63
N GLU A 632 44.05 4.85 23.03
CA GLU A 632 45.36 4.84 23.71
C GLU A 632 45.37 5.82 24.90
N VAL A 633 44.99 7.09 24.66
CA VAL A 633 44.96 8.11 25.71
C VAL A 633 43.98 7.73 26.84
N LYS A 634 42.84 7.11 26.52
CA LYS A 634 41.88 6.65 27.54
C LYS A 634 42.41 5.45 28.31
N ARG A 635 43.10 4.50 27.66
CA ARG A 635 43.72 3.32 28.27
C ARG A 635 44.81 3.71 29.26
N GLU A 636 45.74 4.57 28.84
CA GLU A 636 46.83 5.05 29.69
C GLU A 636 46.31 5.76 30.94
N ARG A 637 45.27 6.59 30.77
CA ARG A 637 44.62 7.29 31.89
C ARG A 637 43.87 6.36 32.82
N TYR A 638 43.19 5.35 32.27
CA TYR A 638 42.52 4.34 33.06
C TYR A 638 43.54 3.59 33.93
N ALA A 639 44.64 3.11 33.34
CA ALA A 639 45.72 2.44 34.06
C ALA A 639 46.36 3.33 35.13
N ALA A 640 46.60 4.61 34.83
CA ALA A 640 47.18 5.58 35.76
C ALA A 640 46.25 5.94 36.93
N LEU A 641 44.93 5.91 36.75
CA LEU A 641 43.97 6.15 37.83
C LEU A 641 43.79 4.91 38.71
N VAL A 642 43.71 3.73 38.11
CA VAL A 642 43.65 2.47 38.86
C VAL A 642 44.92 2.25 39.69
N SER A 643 46.11 2.56 39.15
CA SER A 643 47.37 2.45 39.90
C SER A 643 47.48 3.44 41.07
N ARG A 644 46.71 4.54 41.04
CA ARG A 644 46.57 5.50 42.15
C ARG A 644 45.51 5.09 43.18
N GLY A 645 44.93 3.89 43.05
CA GLY A 645 43.94 3.35 44.00
C GLY A 645 42.50 3.79 43.76
N TYR A 646 42.19 4.42 42.61
CA TYR A 646 40.80 4.74 42.28
C TYR A 646 40.04 3.47 41.87
N GLY A 647 38.82 3.31 42.39
CA GLY A 647 37.93 2.22 41.98
C GLY A 647 37.58 2.27 40.48
N ALA A 648 37.34 1.10 39.89
CA ALA A 648 37.06 0.96 38.46
C ALA A 648 35.83 1.79 38.01
N GLU A 649 34.74 1.76 38.76
CA GLU A 649 33.51 2.50 38.47
C GLU A 649 33.73 4.03 38.51
N HIS A 650 34.46 4.51 39.52
CA HIS A 650 34.81 5.93 39.64
C HIS A 650 35.71 6.38 38.48
N THR A 651 36.69 5.56 38.11
CA THR A 651 37.60 5.81 37.00
C THR A 651 36.86 5.89 35.67
N MET A 652 35.91 4.98 35.42
CA MET A 652 35.07 5.01 34.22
C MET A 652 34.24 6.28 34.12
N LYS A 653 33.63 6.72 35.23
CA LYS A 653 32.83 7.96 35.27
C LYS A 653 33.68 9.20 34.97
N LEU A 654 34.90 9.27 35.53
CA LEU A 654 35.85 10.36 35.25
C LEU A 654 36.29 10.39 33.77
N LEU A 655 36.44 9.22 33.15
CA LEU A 655 36.84 9.12 31.75
C LEU A 655 35.68 9.13 30.75
N GLN A 656 34.43 9.25 31.23
CA GLN A 656 33.21 9.17 30.41
C GLN A 656 33.15 7.87 29.59
N LEU A 657 33.50 6.76 30.23
CA LEU A 657 33.46 5.42 29.65
C LEU A 657 32.26 4.63 30.18
N THR A 658 31.63 3.87 29.30
CA THR A 658 30.65 2.84 29.63
C THR A 658 31.37 1.50 29.81
N PRO A 659 30.73 0.48 30.42
CA PRO A 659 31.34 -0.85 30.52
C PRO A 659 31.75 -1.41 29.16
N ALA A 660 30.92 -1.19 28.13
CA ALA A 660 31.21 -1.59 26.76
C ALA A 660 32.43 -0.86 26.18
N SER A 661 32.52 0.47 26.33
CA SER A 661 33.67 1.21 25.80
C SER A 661 34.97 0.90 26.55
N LEU A 662 34.90 0.65 27.86
CA LEU A 662 36.06 0.17 28.61
C LEU A 662 36.51 -1.20 28.11
N TYR A 663 35.59 -2.14 27.90
CA TYR A 663 35.90 -3.45 27.33
C TYR A 663 36.58 -3.32 25.96
N MET A 664 36.07 -2.44 25.09
CA MET A 664 36.67 -2.19 23.77
C MET A 664 38.10 -1.65 23.90
N ILE A 665 38.31 -0.65 24.77
CA ILE A 665 39.62 -0.02 24.96
C ILE A 665 40.63 -0.99 25.58
N LEU A 666 40.21 -1.90 26.47
CA LEU A 666 41.12 -2.84 27.11
C LEU A 666 41.47 -4.05 26.23
N ASN A 667 40.56 -4.50 25.35
CA ASN A 667 40.75 -5.72 24.55
C ASN A 667 41.20 -5.48 23.11
N HIS A 668 41.03 -4.27 22.55
CA HIS A 668 41.47 -3.98 21.19
C HIS A 668 42.70 -3.06 21.20
N GLU A 669 43.86 -3.55 20.75
CA GLU A 669 45.04 -2.70 20.60
C GLU A 669 44.83 -1.61 19.55
N LYS A 670 44.23 -1.95 18.40
CA LYS A 670 43.89 -1.01 17.32
C LYS A 670 42.58 -1.39 16.62
N PHE A 671 41.92 -0.40 16.03
CA PHE A 671 40.67 -0.49 15.27
C PHE A 671 40.88 -0.58 13.75
N ASP A 672 42.09 -0.94 13.29
CA ASP A 672 42.45 -0.94 11.87
C ASP A 672 41.62 -1.96 11.05
N HIS A 673 41.16 -3.04 11.68
CA HIS A 673 40.23 -4.02 11.09
C HIS A 673 38.90 -3.40 10.62
N LEU A 674 38.52 -2.22 11.14
CA LEU A 674 37.33 -1.50 10.68
C LEU A 674 37.52 -0.90 9.27
N LEU A 675 38.77 -0.64 8.84
CA LEU A 675 39.03 -0.20 7.47
C LEU A 675 38.74 -1.32 6.47
N GLU A 676 39.12 -2.55 6.81
CA GLU A 676 38.88 -3.74 5.97
C GLU A 676 37.39 -4.12 5.90
N ALA A 677 36.62 -3.82 6.95
CA ALA A 677 35.17 -4.03 6.96
C ALA A 677 34.38 -2.97 6.18
N GLN A 678 35.01 -1.84 5.84
CA GLN A 678 34.41 -0.75 5.07
C GLN A 678 34.77 -0.76 3.57
N SER A 679 35.88 -1.39 3.19
CA SER A 679 36.24 -1.71 1.80
C SER A 679 35.44 -2.90 1.28
#